data_AF-A0A1Q7N2P1-F1
#
_entry.id   AF-A0A1Q7N2P1-F1
#
_cell.length_a   1.000
_cell.length_b   1.000
_cell.length_c   1.000
_cell.angle_alpha   90.00
_cell.angle_beta   90.00
_cell.angle_gamma   90.00
#
_symmetry.space_group_name_H-M   'P 1'
#
loop_
_entity.id
_entity.type
_entity.pdbx_description
1 polymer ?
#
loop_
_entity_poly.entity_id
_entity_poly.type
_entity_poly.pdbx_seq_one_letter_code
_entity_poly.pdbx_strand_id
1 'polypeptide(L)'
;MNKVGVIVAVLSLLSLSATPCEGVGPHDQTAQSNGVAVLLRRLEQVVAYLTLLTDSADRARVRDFSSAELMSGATRAVIQERDRQPLPGTLPDNGYSLLVDAFVEYGQRARIATWTIDVKRVGDAGSDREWAIADQQQVSSVESLYRLSVNTAKQFTARDLKISVEDLELTLTDGSVFVVDVDQGVTGAVLLGHGLMRFHPTPAIEQGQVKIFCGSEILETKFDVLYTRIHPSDFESLVGTPNLQPKAVDPRELKRAQNVFRAESPKSFVLDLGDLSRDAWSLLPGPGDFLAEVRTRRFDTLTYARSGSEAEDISLFDRKRHRNISIYASKQRAALRGRFYNEDELVDYDILDYQIEVAFSPDRQWIDGRARLHLKVRSYMLGTLTLKLADPLVVQSISSTEYGRLFAIRVKNQNSLVVNLPVPVPRDKELTLTVVYAGRLEPQTADRETLALEQRGMQEDVSMLVAAEPSTLYSNRSFWYPQAPVSDYATASLRITIPSNLDCVASGELEPGFPIVLPGKDPSQNRKMYAFTATRPLRYLAVIVSRFTRAETLTVAFPEGTLNLAVEANPRQTNRGRDLAGRAASIATFYESLLGDAPYPSFTIALIENDLPGGHSPGYFAALNQPLPTSTLNWRNDPVSFSAFPEFFLAHELAHQWWGQAVGWRNYHEQWISEGFAQYFAALYAQHQRGEETFGDVMRQARRTAMDVTDQGPIYLGYRLGHIRGQSRVFRALVYNKSAAVLHMLRRLVGDEPFFKGVRHFYSKSRFKKAGTEDFRAAMEAETGKPLGRFFERWIYGSTLPKLKFSYRVEGSDVVLHVEQLGDLFDVPLTLSLQYADKKPVDVTMAVSERETDMRVPLAGTLRGIDISKDDGTLADIVR
;
A
#
# COMPACT_ATOMS: atom_id res chain seq x y z
N MET A 1 39.18 -51.66 0.45
CA MET A 1 40.15 -52.37 1.33
C MET A 1 41.43 -51.54 1.37
N ASN A 2 42.08 -51.43 2.53
CA ASN A 2 43.41 -50.79 2.80
C ASN A 2 43.51 -49.27 2.45
N LYS A 3 44.12 -48.36 3.24
CA LYS A 3 45.45 -48.31 3.93
C LYS A 3 46.60 -48.31 2.90
N VAL A 4 47.64 -47.45 2.90
CA VAL A 4 48.28 -46.48 3.84
C VAL A 4 48.64 -45.20 3.01
N GLY A 5 48.96 -43.97 3.48
CA GLY A 5 49.24 -43.37 4.80
C GLY A 5 50.62 -42.64 4.81
N VAL A 6 51.02 -41.96 5.92
CA VAL A 6 52.29 -41.17 6.10
C VAL A 6 52.30 -39.81 5.32
N ILE A 7 53.09 -38.77 5.68
CA ILE A 7 53.16 -37.90 6.89
C ILE A 7 54.23 -36.78 6.67
N VAL A 8 54.12 -35.63 7.35
CA VAL A 8 55.09 -34.50 7.45
C VAL A 8 55.18 -33.54 6.22
N ALA A 9 55.63 -32.30 6.49
CA ALA A 9 55.50 -31.10 5.65
C ALA A 9 56.82 -30.31 5.52
N VAL A 10 56.82 -29.23 4.72
CA VAL A 10 57.53 -27.94 4.97
C VAL A 10 57.05 -26.87 3.96
N LEU A 11 57.25 -25.58 4.29
CA LEU A 11 56.82 -24.40 3.51
C LEU A 11 57.65 -24.16 2.24
N SER A 12 57.07 -23.50 1.23
CA SER A 12 57.60 -22.27 0.59
C SER A 12 56.63 -21.65 -0.43
N LEU A 13 56.83 -20.37 -0.77
CA LEU A 13 55.99 -19.58 -1.68
C LEU A 13 56.28 -19.86 -3.16
N LEU A 14 55.30 -19.61 -4.06
CA LEU A 14 55.45 -18.65 -5.17
C LEU A 14 54.10 -18.38 -5.88
N SER A 15 54.05 -17.31 -6.67
CA SER A 15 52.84 -16.72 -7.26
C SER A 15 52.89 -16.65 -8.79
N LEU A 16 51.76 -16.86 -9.48
CA LEU A 16 51.45 -16.50 -10.88
C LEU A 16 49.90 -16.39 -10.97
N SER A 17 49.32 -15.19 -11.04
CA SER A 17 49.01 -14.40 -12.26
C SER A 17 47.86 -14.96 -13.11
N ALA A 18 46.75 -14.21 -13.20
CA ALA A 18 45.67 -14.45 -14.16
C ALA A 18 45.44 -13.17 -14.99
N THR A 19 45.32 -13.31 -16.31
CA THR A 19 45.18 -12.21 -17.26
C THR A 19 43.71 -11.87 -17.55
N PRO A 20 43.30 -10.59 -17.54
CA PRO A 20 42.01 -10.17 -18.09
C PRO A 20 42.03 -10.20 -19.64
N CYS A 21 40.85 -10.18 -20.25
CA CYS A 21 40.67 -10.11 -21.70
C CYS A 21 39.86 -8.86 -22.07
N GLU A 22 40.23 -8.18 -23.15
CA GLU A 22 39.64 -6.89 -23.55
C GLU A 22 38.42 -7.02 -24.49
N GLY A 23 37.58 -5.97 -24.49
CA GLY A 23 36.50 -5.75 -25.44
C GLY A 23 35.90 -4.36 -25.23
N VAL A 24 36.02 -3.47 -26.23
CA VAL A 24 35.86 -2.01 -26.03
C VAL A 24 34.58 -1.45 -26.66
N GLY A 25 33.91 -0.54 -25.95
CA GLY A 25 32.85 0.35 -26.45
C GLY A 25 32.89 1.67 -25.66
N PRO A 26 32.87 2.87 -26.30
CA PRO A 26 33.46 4.05 -25.67
C PRO A 26 32.47 5.02 -25.01
N HIS A 27 32.64 5.27 -23.71
CA HIS A 27 32.70 6.61 -23.09
C HIS A 27 32.84 6.46 -21.56
N ASP A 28 34.06 6.57 -21.04
CA ASP A 28 34.30 6.81 -19.61
C ASP A 28 35.67 7.48 -19.38
N GLN A 29 35.80 8.29 -18.32
CA GLN A 29 37.02 9.05 -17.98
C GLN A 29 37.79 8.42 -16.80
N THR A 30 37.64 7.11 -16.59
CA THR A 30 38.05 6.38 -15.39
C THR A 30 39.51 5.91 -15.40
N ALA A 31 40.45 6.86 -15.49
CA ALA A 31 41.88 6.62 -15.25
C ALA A 31 42.49 7.39 -14.06
N GLN A 32 41.81 8.43 -13.54
CA GLN A 32 42.32 9.31 -12.48
C GLN A 32 41.62 9.11 -11.12
N SER A 33 41.89 8.01 -10.39
CA SER A 33 41.31 7.86 -9.03
C SER A 33 42.07 7.00 -8.00
N ASN A 34 43.10 6.22 -8.40
CA ASN A 34 43.69 5.17 -7.54
C ASN A 34 44.19 5.69 -6.17
N GLY A 35 44.84 6.86 -6.12
CA GLY A 35 45.37 7.44 -4.87
C GLY A 35 44.30 7.73 -3.80
N VAL A 36 43.11 8.19 -4.18
CA VAL A 36 42.00 8.40 -3.24
C VAL A 36 41.44 7.07 -2.74
N ALA A 37 41.33 6.07 -3.61
CA ALA A 37 40.94 4.72 -3.21
C ALA A 37 41.99 4.03 -2.31
N VAL A 38 43.27 4.40 -2.39
CA VAL A 38 44.29 4.00 -1.40
C VAL A 38 44.06 4.71 -0.06
N LEU A 39 43.81 6.03 -0.06
CA LEU A 39 43.53 6.80 1.17
C LEU A 39 42.33 6.23 1.94
N LEU A 40 41.21 5.92 1.27
CA LEU A 40 40.03 5.35 1.92
C LEU A 40 40.30 3.94 2.49
N ARG A 41 41.03 3.07 1.78
CA ARG A 41 41.44 1.75 2.32
C ARG A 41 42.43 1.86 3.49
N ARG A 42 43.20 2.94 3.59
CA ARG A 42 44.03 3.25 4.78
C ARG A 42 43.19 3.79 5.94
N LEU A 43 42.07 4.44 5.65
CA LEU A 43 41.09 4.91 6.64
C LEU A 43 40.33 3.72 7.28
N GLU A 44 39.96 2.71 6.49
CA GLU A 44 39.34 1.45 6.94
C GLU A 44 40.22 0.64 7.91
N GLN A 45 41.54 0.87 7.93
CA GLN A 45 42.47 0.15 8.80
C GLN A 45 42.49 0.69 10.24
N VAL A 46 41.89 1.86 10.52
CA VAL A 46 41.64 2.50 11.84
C VAL A 46 42.88 2.83 12.70
N VAL A 47 44.00 2.10 12.58
CA VAL A 47 45.19 2.18 13.45
C VAL A 47 45.89 3.55 13.46
N ALA A 48 45.67 4.41 12.45
CA ALA A 48 46.51 5.60 12.26
C ALA A 48 45.82 6.83 11.62
N TYR A 49 44.56 7.14 11.95
CA TYR A 49 43.80 8.28 11.36
C TYR A 49 44.61 9.60 11.32
N LEU A 50 45.26 9.96 12.43
CA LEU A 50 46.07 11.20 12.55
C LEU A 50 47.28 11.26 11.59
N THR A 51 47.66 10.14 10.94
CA THR A 51 48.76 10.08 9.96
C THR A 51 48.30 10.29 8.50
N LEU A 52 46.98 10.42 8.31
CA LEU A 52 46.29 10.65 7.03
C LEU A 52 45.91 12.11 6.81
N LEU A 53 46.30 13.02 7.71
CA LEU A 53 45.98 14.45 7.68
C LEU A 53 46.98 15.27 6.85
N THR A 54 46.54 16.40 6.32
CA THR A 54 47.44 17.50 5.93
C THR A 54 48.04 18.18 7.17
N ASP A 55 49.17 18.85 7.02
CA ASP A 55 49.72 19.69 8.10
C ASP A 55 48.85 20.92 8.42
N SER A 56 47.90 21.28 7.54
CA SER A 56 46.94 22.37 7.74
C SER A 56 45.65 21.96 8.43
N ALA A 57 45.44 20.66 8.71
CA ALA A 57 44.19 20.17 9.29
C ALA A 57 44.08 20.51 10.80
N ASP A 58 42.88 20.83 11.27
CA ASP A 58 42.63 21.09 12.68
C ASP A 58 42.72 19.79 13.50
N ARG A 59 43.87 19.60 14.16
CA ARG A 59 44.16 18.41 14.96
C ARG A 59 43.32 18.30 16.25
N ALA A 60 42.63 19.35 16.68
CA ALA A 60 41.64 19.28 17.76
C ALA A 60 40.31 18.75 17.22
N ARG A 61 39.73 19.40 16.21
CA ARG A 61 38.50 18.95 15.54
C ARG A 61 38.62 17.53 14.97
N VAL A 62 39.79 17.14 14.47
CA VAL A 62 40.06 15.74 14.07
C VAL A 62 40.06 14.79 15.26
N ARG A 63 40.64 15.16 16.42
CA ARG A 63 40.63 14.30 17.61
C ARG A 63 39.20 14.07 18.09
N ASP A 64 38.38 15.11 18.10
CA ASP A 64 36.99 15.05 18.53
C ASP A 64 36.17 14.18 17.57
N PHE A 65 36.28 14.43 16.25
CA PHE A 65 35.66 13.60 15.20
C PHE A 65 36.07 12.13 15.31
N SER A 66 37.38 11.83 15.38
CA SER A 66 37.86 10.45 15.45
C SER A 66 37.51 9.75 16.76
N SER A 67 37.34 10.49 17.86
CA SER A 67 36.90 9.93 19.15
C SER A 67 35.40 9.62 19.17
N ALA A 68 34.57 10.36 18.41
CA ALA A 68 33.14 10.08 18.25
C ALA A 68 32.87 8.97 17.22
N GLU A 69 33.52 9.05 16.05
CA GLU A 69 33.23 8.20 14.89
C GLU A 69 34.00 6.87 14.88
N LEU A 70 35.23 6.86 15.41
CA LEU A 70 36.15 5.71 15.40
C LEU A 70 36.54 5.33 16.83
N MET A 71 35.53 4.97 17.63
CA MET A 71 35.69 4.60 19.03
C MET A 71 36.67 3.42 19.21
N SER A 72 37.33 3.38 20.35
CA SER A 72 38.28 2.31 20.69
C SER A 72 37.58 0.95 20.73
N GLY A 73 38.13 -0.04 20.02
CA GLY A 73 37.57 -1.41 19.97
C GLY A 73 36.75 -1.73 18.72
N ALA A 74 36.79 -0.89 17.68
CA ALA A 74 36.30 -1.25 16.35
C ALA A 74 36.96 -2.54 15.85
N THR A 75 36.15 -3.54 15.46
CA THR A 75 36.60 -4.85 14.97
C THR A 75 36.73 -4.91 13.45
N ARG A 76 36.03 -4.01 12.74
CA ARG A 76 36.08 -3.83 11.28
C ARG A 76 35.49 -2.46 10.94
N ALA A 77 36.06 -1.79 9.93
CA ALA A 77 35.41 -0.67 9.26
C ALA A 77 35.26 -1.00 7.75
N VAL A 78 34.26 -0.41 7.12
CA VAL A 78 34.06 -0.36 5.66
C VAL A 78 33.73 1.08 5.31
N ILE A 79 34.43 1.67 4.35
CA ILE A 79 34.26 3.08 3.99
C ILE A 79 34.07 3.18 2.47
N GLN A 80 32.82 3.40 2.08
CA GLN A 80 32.41 3.43 0.69
C GLN A 80 32.25 4.86 0.19
N GLU A 81 33.03 5.24 -0.81
CA GLU A 81 32.84 6.51 -1.52
C GLU A 81 31.46 6.51 -2.20
N ARG A 82 30.68 7.56 -1.94
CA ARG A 82 29.35 7.78 -2.53
C ARG A 82 29.36 8.92 -3.53
N ASP A 83 29.98 10.05 -3.19
CA ASP A 83 30.08 11.22 -4.07
C ASP A 83 31.47 11.85 -4.04
N ARG A 84 31.82 12.56 -5.10
CA ARG A 84 33.08 13.31 -5.25
C ARG A 84 32.82 14.61 -6.01
N GLN A 85 33.17 15.74 -5.41
CA GLN A 85 33.08 17.05 -6.04
C GLN A 85 34.42 17.78 -5.95
N PRO A 86 34.81 18.64 -6.91
CA PRO A 86 36.05 19.41 -6.83
C PRO A 86 36.05 20.34 -5.61
N LEU A 87 37.14 20.36 -4.85
CA LEU A 87 37.21 21.14 -3.61
C LEU A 87 37.46 22.64 -3.91
N PRO A 88 36.56 23.57 -3.52
CA PRO A 88 36.75 24.99 -3.80
C PRO A 88 38.08 25.54 -3.24
N GLY A 89 38.73 26.41 -4.02
CA GLY A 89 40.04 26.96 -3.67
C GLY A 89 41.23 26.01 -3.89
N THR A 90 41.03 24.87 -4.56
CA THR A 90 42.12 24.02 -5.07
C THR A 90 42.23 24.08 -6.59
N LEU A 91 43.39 23.72 -7.14
CA LEU A 91 43.55 23.50 -8.58
C LEU A 91 42.76 22.24 -9.01
N PRO A 92 42.33 22.13 -10.28
CA PRO A 92 41.78 20.90 -10.83
C PRO A 92 42.65 19.68 -10.47
N ASP A 93 42.00 18.57 -10.11
CA ASP A 93 42.61 17.29 -9.69
C ASP A 93 43.64 17.33 -8.54
N ASN A 94 43.62 18.41 -7.74
CA ASN A 94 44.43 18.57 -6.53
C ASN A 94 43.60 18.66 -5.24
N GLY A 95 42.28 18.67 -5.31
CA GLY A 95 41.39 18.62 -4.14
C GLY A 95 39.99 18.15 -4.49
N TYR A 96 39.42 17.31 -3.63
CA TYR A 96 38.03 16.86 -3.73
C TYR A 96 37.34 16.92 -2.36
N SER A 97 36.06 17.28 -2.34
CA SER A 97 35.16 16.97 -1.22
C SER A 97 34.49 15.64 -1.53
N LEU A 98 34.65 14.67 -0.62
CA LEU A 98 34.10 13.32 -0.75
C LEU A 98 32.91 13.15 0.18
N LEU A 99 31.80 12.61 -0.31
CA LEU A 99 30.78 12.04 0.57
C LEU A 99 31.04 10.54 0.68
N VAL A 100 31.24 10.04 1.90
CA VAL A 100 31.50 8.62 2.18
C VAL A 100 30.50 8.08 3.20
N ASP A 101 30.07 6.84 3.02
CA ASP A 101 29.41 6.10 4.09
C ASP A 101 30.43 5.22 4.81
N ALA A 102 30.51 5.38 6.12
CA ALA A 102 31.34 4.58 7.01
C ALA A 102 30.48 3.65 7.85
N PHE A 103 30.71 2.35 7.72
CA PHE A 103 30.11 1.30 8.53
C PHE A 103 31.19 0.73 9.45
N VAL A 104 30.99 0.84 10.77
CA VAL A 104 31.99 0.43 11.78
C VAL A 104 31.38 -0.60 12.72
N GLU A 105 31.97 -1.80 12.74
CA GLU A 105 31.60 -2.90 13.62
C GLU A 105 32.34 -2.82 14.96
N TYR A 106 31.61 -3.08 16.03
CA TYR A 106 32.08 -3.21 17.42
C TYR A 106 31.62 -4.57 17.95
N GLY A 107 32.12 -5.65 17.34
CA GLY A 107 31.75 -7.04 17.63
C GLY A 107 30.32 -7.40 17.23
N GLN A 108 29.39 -7.32 18.20
CA GLN A 108 27.96 -7.54 17.95
C GLN A 108 27.15 -6.26 17.71
N ARG A 109 27.76 -5.08 17.87
CA ARG A 109 27.15 -3.80 17.49
C ARG A 109 27.77 -3.26 16.20
N ALA A 110 27.07 -2.35 15.55
CA ALA A 110 27.66 -1.47 14.54
C ALA A 110 27.02 -0.08 14.57
N ARG A 111 27.69 0.87 13.92
CA ARG A 111 27.20 2.21 13.60
C ARG A 111 27.38 2.43 12.10
N ILE A 112 26.42 3.07 11.46
CA ILE A 112 26.61 3.67 10.13
C ILE A 112 26.66 5.17 10.34
N ALA A 113 27.62 5.84 9.73
CA ALA A 113 27.67 7.28 9.65
C ALA A 113 28.01 7.71 8.23
N THR A 114 27.40 8.79 7.76
CA THR A 114 27.76 9.44 6.50
C THR A 114 28.65 10.63 6.84
N TRP A 115 29.78 10.76 6.17
CA TRP A 115 30.77 11.80 6.41
C TRP A 115 31.07 12.58 5.12
N THR A 116 31.27 13.88 5.26
CA THR A 116 31.99 14.67 4.26
C THR A 116 33.47 14.68 4.65
N ILE A 117 34.36 14.35 3.71
CA ILE A 117 35.81 14.40 3.89
C ILE A 117 36.42 15.23 2.76
N ASP A 118 37.02 16.36 3.11
CA ASP A 118 37.79 17.15 2.17
C ASP A 118 39.20 16.58 2.07
N VAL A 119 39.60 16.13 0.88
CA VAL A 119 40.94 15.58 0.61
C VAL A 119 41.72 16.48 -0.35
N LYS A 120 43.03 16.59 -0.14
CA LYS A 120 43.95 17.36 -0.98
C LYS A 120 45.16 16.51 -1.37
N ARG A 121 45.72 16.79 -2.55
CA ARG A 121 47.00 16.22 -2.98
C ARG A 121 48.14 16.87 -2.18
N VAL A 122 49.06 16.08 -1.64
CA VAL A 122 50.18 16.55 -0.79
C VAL A 122 51.51 15.83 -1.09
N GLY A 123 51.45 14.58 -1.53
CA GLY A 123 52.63 13.78 -1.91
C GLY A 123 52.75 13.56 -3.42
N ASP A 124 53.88 12.96 -3.83
CA ASP A 124 54.14 12.59 -5.22
C ASP A 124 53.06 11.64 -5.76
N ALA A 125 52.76 11.76 -7.07
CA ALA A 125 51.77 10.94 -7.74
C ALA A 125 52.17 9.45 -7.71
N GLY A 126 51.26 8.58 -7.29
CA GLY A 126 51.50 7.14 -7.09
C GLY A 126 52.06 6.77 -5.71
N SER A 127 52.26 7.72 -4.79
CA SER A 127 52.72 7.42 -3.42
C SER A 127 51.54 7.15 -2.45
N ASP A 128 51.78 6.37 -1.39
CA ASP A 128 50.79 6.11 -0.33
C ASP A 128 50.34 7.37 0.44
N ARG A 129 51.03 8.51 0.21
CA ARG A 129 50.74 9.84 0.76
C ARG A 129 50.40 10.88 -0.31
N GLU A 130 50.09 10.44 -1.54
CA GLU A 130 49.62 11.33 -2.63
C GLU A 130 48.45 12.20 -2.15
N TRP A 131 47.51 11.61 -1.41
CA TRP A 131 46.32 12.28 -0.86
C TRP A 131 46.28 12.25 0.67
N ALA A 132 45.78 13.33 1.26
CA ALA A 132 45.52 13.44 2.70
C ALA A 132 44.25 14.26 3.00
N ILE A 133 43.68 14.03 4.18
CA ILE A 133 42.46 14.68 4.70
C ILE A 133 42.80 16.09 5.20
N ALA A 134 42.11 17.09 4.69
CA ALA A 134 42.27 18.51 5.03
C ALA A 134 41.20 18.99 6.03
N ASP A 135 39.96 18.49 5.91
CA ASP A 135 38.88 18.68 6.88
C ASP A 135 37.87 17.52 6.79
N GLN A 136 37.02 17.34 7.81
CA GLN A 136 35.92 16.39 7.78
C GLN A 136 34.75 16.80 8.68
N GLN A 137 33.55 16.32 8.34
CA GLN A 137 32.32 16.56 9.09
C GLN A 137 31.41 15.33 9.05
N GLN A 138 30.78 15.02 10.18
CA GLN A 138 29.71 14.02 10.24
C GLN A 138 28.42 14.65 9.69
N VAL A 139 27.75 13.95 8.77
CA VAL A 139 26.54 14.40 8.06
C VAL A 139 25.29 13.74 8.64
N SER A 140 25.34 12.43 8.91
CA SER A 140 24.30 11.73 9.67
C SER A 140 24.88 10.48 10.35
N SER A 141 24.15 9.85 11.28
CA SER A 141 24.45 8.47 11.69
C SER A 141 23.21 7.70 12.13
N VAL A 142 23.23 6.40 11.89
CA VAL A 142 22.32 5.42 12.50
C VAL A 142 23.12 4.57 13.46
N GLU A 143 22.78 4.68 14.74
CA GLU A 143 23.43 3.97 15.84
C GLU A 143 22.64 2.71 16.23
N SER A 144 23.15 1.98 17.24
CA SER A 144 22.42 0.84 17.82
C SER A 144 21.99 -0.24 16.82
N LEU A 145 22.83 -0.52 15.83
CA LEU A 145 22.67 -1.67 14.94
C LEU A 145 23.22 -2.92 15.64
N TYR A 146 22.46 -4.02 15.64
CA TYR A 146 22.85 -5.25 16.34
C TYR A 146 22.87 -6.49 15.44
N ARG A 147 23.97 -7.25 15.49
CA ARG A 147 24.11 -8.59 14.91
C ARG A 147 23.58 -9.61 15.92
N LEU A 148 22.25 -9.68 16.03
CA LEU A 148 21.53 -10.46 17.03
C LEU A 148 21.85 -11.97 16.94
N SER A 149 21.94 -12.63 18.10
CA SER A 149 22.10 -14.09 18.19
C SER A 149 21.46 -14.65 19.47
N VAL A 150 21.14 -15.95 19.48
CA VAL A 150 20.66 -16.64 20.70
C VAL A 150 21.83 -16.84 21.66
N ASN A 151 21.66 -16.40 22.91
CA ASN A 151 22.68 -16.58 23.94
C ASN A 151 22.97 -18.07 24.18
N THR A 152 24.22 -18.48 24.00
CA THR A 152 24.64 -19.88 24.12
C THR A 152 24.93 -20.33 25.56
N ALA A 153 24.93 -19.40 26.52
CA ALA A 153 25.18 -19.67 27.94
C ALA A 153 23.92 -19.49 28.83
N LYS A 154 22.90 -18.75 28.37
CA LYS A 154 21.66 -18.49 29.11
C LYS A 154 20.51 -19.36 28.61
N GLN A 155 20.23 -20.45 29.34
CA GLN A 155 18.97 -21.20 29.25
C GLN A 155 18.22 -21.11 30.57
N PHE A 156 16.90 -21.00 30.50
CA PHE A 156 15.99 -21.05 31.64
C PHE A 156 14.96 -22.15 31.44
N THR A 157 14.44 -22.70 32.54
CA THR A 157 13.18 -23.44 32.58
C THR A 157 12.08 -22.50 33.05
N ALA A 158 10.92 -22.62 32.41
CA ALA A 158 9.74 -21.83 32.70
C ALA A 158 8.54 -22.75 32.94
N ARG A 159 7.70 -22.38 33.91
CA ARG A 159 6.42 -23.03 34.19
C ARG A 159 5.34 -21.99 34.40
N ASP A 160 4.19 -22.21 33.78
CA ASP A 160 3.06 -21.29 33.71
C ASP A 160 3.47 -19.83 33.42
N LEU A 161 4.54 -19.66 32.62
CA LEU A 161 5.09 -18.38 32.22
C LEU A 161 4.09 -17.69 31.27
N LYS A 162 3.48 -16.62 31.76
CA LYS A 162 2.44 -15.86 31.08
C LYS A 162 2.97 -14.52 30.58
N ILE A 163 2.91 -14.31 29.27
CA ILE A 163 3.15 -13.04 28.60
C ILE A 163 1.79 -12.50 28.16
N SER A 164 1.47 -11.25 28.50
CA SER A 164 0.18 -10.62 28.19
C SER A 164 0.38 -9.24 27.57
N VAL A 165 -0.23 -9.01 26.39
CA VAL A 165 -0.09 -7.77 25.61
C VAL A 165 -1.45 -7.39 25.02
N GLU A 166 -2.07 -6.34 25.56
CA GLU A 166 -3.40 -5.83 25.18
C GLU A 166 -4.52 -6.89 25.26
N ASP A 167 -4.78 -7.61 24.16
CA ASP A 167 -5.84 -8.63 24.02
C ASP A 167 -5.27 -10.04 23.75
N LEU A 168 -3.94 -10.18 23.75
CA LEU A 168 -3.20 -11.42 23.58
C LEU A 168 -2.68 -11.95 24.93
N GLU A 169 -2.87 -13.24 25.16
CA GLU A 169 -2.26 -14.02 26.22
C GLU A 169 -1.49 -15.22 25.64
N LEU A 170 -0.22 -15.35 26.04
CA LEU A 170 0.68 -16.44 25.67
C LEU A 170 1.21 -17.08 26.95
N THR A 171 0.75 -18.30 27.26
CA THR A 171 1.15 -19.03 28.47
C THR A 171 1.95 -20.27 28.11
N LEU A 172 3.21 -20.34 28.53
CA LEU A 172 4.08 -21.53 28.43
C LEU A 172 3.97 -22.34 29.73
N THR A 173 3.18 -23.41 29.72
CA THR A 173 2.87 -24.26 30.88
C THR A 173 4.11 -24.99 31.42
N ASP A 174 4.93 -25.56 30.54
CA ASP A 174 6.26 -26.10 30.86
C ASP A 174 7.14 -26.03 29.61
N GLY A 175 8.41 -25.62 29.79
CA GLY A 175 9.36 -25.56 28.68
C GLY A 175 10.70 -24.89 29.01
N SER A 176 11.51 -24.74 27.96
CA SER A 176 12.82 -24.09 27.98
C SER A 176 12.74 -22.73 27.28
N VAL A 177 13.39 -21.72 27.86
CA VAL A 177 13.48 -20.35 27.33
C VAL A 177 14.94 -20.01 27.06
N PHE A 178 15.22 -19.49 25.87
CA PHE A 178 16.51 -18.93 25.48
C PHE A 178 16.34 -17.45 25.17
N VAL A 179 17.32 -16.63 25.54
CA VAL A 179 17.27 -15.17 25.35
C VAL A 179 18.14 -14.69 24.19
N VAL A 180 17.76 -13.57 23.61
CA VAL A 180 18.53 -12.76 22.66
C VAL A 180 18.83 -11.44 23.36
N ASP A 181 19.99 -11.34 23.98
CA ASP A 181 20.45 -10.17 24.71
C ASP A 181 21.42 -9.30 23.90
N VAL A 182 21.26 -7.99 24.09
CA VAL A 182 22.20 -6.94 23.72
C VAL A 182 22.72 -6.28 25.00
N ASP A 183 23.63 -5.31 24.88
CA ASP A 183 24.16 -4.59 26.04
C ASP A 183 23.08 -3.82 26.83
N GLN A 184 22.03 -3.35 26.14
CA GLN A 184 20.90 -2.65 26.74
C GLN A 184 19.91 -3.59 27.46
N GLY A 185 20.08 -4.91 27.36
CA GLY A 185 19.20 -5.91 27.97
C GLY A 185 18.68 -6.97 26.98
N VAL A 186 17.68 -7.74 27.39
CA VAL A 186 17.07 -8.77 26.54
C VAL A 186 16.09 -8.13 25.56
N THR A 187 16.29 -8.35 24.25
CA THR A 187 15.45 -7.79 23.19
C THR A 187 14.64 -8.86 22.43
N GLY A 188 14.76 -10.13 22.82
CA GLY A 188 13.90 -11.19 22.31
C GLY A 188 14.10 -12.50 23.05
N ALA A 189 13.17 -13.43 22.87
CA ALA A 189 13.25 -14.77 23.44
C ALA A 189 12.78 -15.85 22.47
N VAL A 190 13.31 -17.06 22.62
CA VAL A 190 12.84 -18.28 21.95
C VAL A 190 12.35 -19.24 23.03
N LEU A 191 11.04 -19.47 23.04
CA LEU A 191 10.33 -20.33 23.98
C LEU A 191 10.00 -21.66 23.29
N LEU A 192 10.42 -22.78 23.90
CA LEU A 192 10.27 -24.14 23.38
C LEU A 192 9.59 -25.03 24.43
N GLY A 193 8.44 -25.63 24.13
CA GLY A 193 7.77 -26.51 25.11
C GLY A 193 6.31 -26.78 24.81
N HIS A 194 5.45 -26.59 25.81
CA HIS A 194 4.00 -26.73 25.70
C HIS A 194 3.33 -25.43 26.14
N GLY A 195 2.73 -24.72 25.19
CA GLY A 195 2.05 -23.45 25.46
C GLY A 195 0.66 -23.33 24.86
N LEU A 196 -0.09 -22.37 25.40
CA LEU A 196 -1.43 -21.97 24.96
C LEU A 196 -1.38 -20.50 24.54
N MET A 197 -1.84 -20.24 23.31
CA MET A 197 -2.16 -18.90 22.83
C MET A 197 -3.65 -18.69 22.96
N ARG A 198 -4.04 -17.59 23.59
CA ARG A 198 -5.43 -17.13 23.71
C ARG A 198 -5.49 -15.67 23.26
N PHE A 199 -6.33 -15.37 22.28
CA PHE A 199 -6.52 -14.03 21.74
C PHE A 199 -8.01 -13.72 21.61
N HIS A 200 -8.44 -12.60 22.18
CA HIS A 200 -9.83 -12.16 22.21
C HIS A 200 -9.87 -10.62 22.01
N PRO A 201 -9.96 -10.14 20.76
CA PRO A 201 -9.86 -8.72 20.47
C PRO A 201 -11.02 -7.95 21.10
N THR A 202 -10.74 -6.76 21.63
CA THR A 202 -11.76 -5.91 22.27
C THR A 202 -12.89 -5.48 21.30
N PRO A 203 -12.64 -5.13 20.01
CA PRO A 203 -13.71 -4.74 19.10
C PRO A 203 -14.58 -5.92 18.61
N ALA A 204 -15.91 -5.76 18.66
CA ALA A 204 -16.85 -6.80 18.21
C ALA A 204 -16.72 -7.17 16.71
N ILE A 205 -16.32 -6.23 15.85
CA ILE A 205 -16.05 -6.48 14.42
C ILE A 205 -14.88 -7.48 14.28
N GLU A 206 -13.85 -7.33 15.11
CA GLU A 206 -12.65 -8.17 15.13
C GLU A 206 -12.93 -9.55 15.73
N GLN A 207 -13.79 -9.62 16.76
CA GLN A 207 -14.32 -10.90 17.26
C GLN A 207 -15.05 -11.66 16.14
N GLY A 208 -15.80 -10.95 15.28
CA GLY A 208 -16.39 -11.52 14.07
C GLY A 208 -15.35 -12.06 13.07
N GLN A 209 -14.23 -11.37 12.86
CA GLN A 209 -13.16 -11.84 11.99
C GLN A 209 -12.42 -13.07 12.56
N VAL A 210 -12.17 -13.09 13.87
CA VAL A 210 -11.63 -14.27 14.57
C VAL A 210 -12.61 -15.45 14.46
N LYS A 211 -13.92 -15.21 14.56
CA LYS A 211 -14.98 -16.21 14.34
C LYS A 211 -14.99 -16.77 12.92
N ILE A 212 -14.82 -15.92 11.90
CA ILE A 212 -14.70 -16.31 10.49
C ILE A 212 -13.45 -17.19 10.26
N PHE A 213 -12.36 -16.91 10.97
CA PHE A 213 -11.09 -17.64 10.91
C PHE A 213 -11.08 -18.99 11.65
N CYS A 214 -11.44 -19.01 12.95
CA CYS A 214 -11.25 -20.17 13.83
C CYS A 214 -12.53 -20.90 14.23
N GLY A 215 -13.71 -20.29 14.01
CA GLY A 215 -15.03 -20.79 14.42
C GLY A 215 -15.55 -20.25 15.75
N SER A 216 -14.81 -19.36 16.42
CA SER A 216 -15.11 -18.80 17.74
C SER A 216 -14.68 -17.33 17.80
N GLU A 217 -15.34 -16.50 18.61
CA GLU A 217 -14.93 -15.10 18.85
C GLU A 217 -13.61 -14.99 19.64
N ILE A 218 -13.18 -16.10 20.26
CA ILE A 218 -11.89 -16.28 20.93
C ILE A 218 -11.05 -17.28 20.14
N LEU A 219 -9.86 -16.86 19.70
CA LEU A 219 -8.84 -17.76 19.18
C LEU A 219 -8.09 -18.39 20.36
N GLU A 220 -8.31 -19.69 20.57
CA GLU A 220 -7.53 -20.49 21.52
C GLU A 220 -6.85 -21.65 20.78
N THR A 221 -5.52 -21.76 20.93
CA THR A 221 -4.71 -22.73 20.17
C THR A 221 -3.41 -23.09 20.88
N LYS A 222 -2.93 -24.33 20.72
CA LYS A 222 -1.69 -24.81 21.35
C LYS A 222 -0.48 -24.57 20.44
N PHE A 223 0.60 -24.06 21.04
CA PHE A 223 1.90 -23.84 20.39
C PHE A 223 3.00 -24.71 21.01
N ASP A 224 4.04 -25.00 20.23
CA ASP A 224 5.25 -25.71 20.70
C ASP A 224 6.55 -24.92 20.51
N VAL A 225 6.48 -23.81 19.77
CA VAL A 225 7.52 -22.80 19.57
C VAL A 225 6.88 -21.41 19.57
N LEU A 226 7.51 -20.48 20.27
CA LEU A 226 7.19 -19.05 20.25
C LEU A 226 8.52 -18.26 20.17
N TYR A 227 8.59 -17.29 19.28
CA TYR A 227 9.69 -16.32 19.20
C TYR A 227 9.16 -14.90 19.41
N THR A 228 9.85 -14.08 20.18
CA THR A 228 9.46 -12.67 20.42
C THR A 228 10.57 -11.66 20.10
N ARG A 229 10.17 -10.46 19.66
CA ARG A 229 10.97 -9.22 19.72
C ARG A 229 10.29 -8.26 20.69
N ILE A 230 11.07 -7.67 21.59
CA ILE A 230 10.64 -6.71 22.62
C ILE A 230 11.73 -5.63 22.74
N HIS A 231 11.37 -4.38 23.06
CA HIS A 231 12.35 -3.38 23.46
C HIS A 231 12.94 -3.71 24.85
N PRO A 232 14.25 -3.53 25.12
CA PRO A 232 14.85 -3.98 26.38
C PRO A 232 14.23 -3.44 27.68
N SER A 233 13.61 -2.25 27.68
CA SER A 233 12.91 -1.72 28.86
C SER A 233 11.68 -2.55 29.27
N ASP A 234 11.06 -3.23 28.30
CA ASP A 234 9.73 -3.82 28.46
C ASP A 234 9.80 -5.33 28.65
N PHE A 235 11.00 -5.92 28.55
CA PHE A 235 11.19 -7.36 28.74
C PHE A 235 10.83 -7.80 30.17
N GLU A 236 11.27 -7.06 31.19
CA GLU A 236 11.04 -7.44 32.58
C GLU A 236 9.55 -7.35 32.96
N SER A 237 8.83 -6.35 32.46
CA SER A 237 7.39 -6.18 32.73
C SER A 237 6.51 -7.15 31.95
N LEU A 238 6.93 -7.60 30.76
CA LEU A 238 6.15 -8.53 29.91
C LEU A 238 6.48 -10.01 30.14
N VAL A 239 7.68 -10.35 30.60
CA VAL A 239 8.14 -11.75 30.78
C VAL A 239 8.36 -12.10 32.26
N GLY A 240 8.85 -11.15 33.08
CA GLY A 240 9.10 -11.34 34.50
C GLY A 240 10.22 -12.35 34.78
N THR A 241 11.45 -11.88 34.98
CA THR A 241 12.61 -12.74 35.27
C THR A 241 12.42 -13.68 36.47
N PRO A 242 11.66 -13.36 37.55
CA PRO A 242 11.35 -14.32 38.62
C PRO A 242 10.67 -15.63 38.16
N ASN A 243 10.00 -15.64 37.00
CA ASN A 243 9.36 -16.83 36.42
C ASN A 243 10.34 -17.71 35.62
N LEU A 244 11.59 -17.29 35.45
CA LEU A 244 12.63 -17.96 34.67
C LEU A 244 13.69 -18.58 35.59
N GLN A 245 13.64 -19.89 35.78
CA GLN A 245 14.63 -20.60 36.61
C GLN A 245 15.87 -20.97 35.77
N PRO A 246 17.09 -20.50 36.09
CA PRO A 246 18.28 -20.82 35.30
C PRO A 246 18.57 -22.33 35.25
N LYS A 247 18.88 -22.85 34.06
CA LYS A 247 19.14 -24.27 33.79
C LYS A 247 20.46 -24.41 33.02
N ALA A 248 21.20 -25.50 33.27
CA ALA A 248 22.34 -25.88 32.43
C ALA A 248 21.90 -26.08 30.97
N VAL A 249 22.67 -25.52 30.04
CA VAL A 249 22.29 -25.46 28.61
C VAL A 249 22.28 -26.85 27.96
N ASP A 250 21.14 -27.25 27.42
CA ASP A 250 20.99 -28.47 26.63
C ASP A 250 21.40 -28.22 25.15
N PRO A 251 22.41 -28.92 24.61
CA PRO A 251 22.88 -28.68 23.24
C PRO A 251 21.85 -28.97 22.13
N ARG A 252 20.86 -29.84 22.38
CA ARG A 252 19.79 -30.17 21.42
C ARG A 252 18.73 -29.08 21.44
N GLU A 253 18.33 -28.62 22.63
CA GLU A 253 17.38 -27.52 22.77
C GLU A 253 17.96 -26.21 22.25
N LEU A 254 19.24 -25.90 22.55
CA LEU A 254 19.94 -24.73 21.99
C LEU A 254 19.99 -24.78 20.46
N LYS A 255 20.27 -25.95 19.86
CA LYS A 255 20.26 -26.11 18.39
C LYS A 255 18.86 -25.90 17.81
N ARG A 256 17.80 -26.35 18.49
CA ARG A 256 16.41 -26.06 18.11
C ARG A 256 16.11 -24.55 18.21
N ALA A 257 16.52 -23.90 19.29
CA ALA A 257 16.32 -22.47 19.51
C ALA A 257 17.04 -21.60 18.46
N GLN A 258 18.29 -21.93 18.12
CA GLN A 258 19.04 -21.27 17.05
C GLN A 258 18.38 -21.46 15.67
N ASN A 259 17.84 -22.65 15.38
CA ASN A 259 17.13 -22.91 14.12
C ASN A 259 15.81 -22.15 14.03
N VAL A 260 15.10 -21.94 15.15
CA VAL A 260 13.92 -21.04 15.20
C VAL A 260 14.38 -19.61 14.97
N PHE A 261 15.35 -19.11 15.74
CA PHE A 261 15.85 -17.75 15.61
C PHE A 261 16.26 -17.40 14.18
N ARG A 262 17.06 -18.25 13.49
CA ARG A 262 17.47 -18.01 12.08
C ARG A 262 16.29 -17.98 11.10
N ALA A 263 15.16 -18.60 11.41
CA ALA A 263 13.97 -18.62 10.55
C ALA A 263 13.02 -17.44 10.82
N GLU A 264 12.98 -16.92 12.06
CA GLU A 264 12.05 -15.88 12.46
C GLU A 264 12.69 -14.47 12.50
N SER A 265 13.92 -14.32 12.98
CA SER A 265 14.55 -12.99 13.15
C SER A 265 14.72 -12.18 11.85
N PRO A 266 14.95 -12.76 10.65
CA PRO A 266 15.02 -11.99 9.41
C PRO A 266 13.69 -11.36 8.95
N LYS A 267 12.57 -11.67 9.61
CA LYS A 267 11.22 -11.20 9.23
C LYS A 267 10.87 -9.81 9.79
N SER A 268 11.70 -9.24 10.68
CA SER A 268 11.36 -8.06 11.46
C SER A 268 12.58 -7.23 11.86
N PHE A 269 12.50 -5.91 11.76
CA PHE A 269 13.54 -4.97 12.21
C PHE A 269 14.95 -5.21 11.61
N VAL A 270 15.07 -5.89 10.47
CA VAL A 270 16.36 -6.13 9.79
C VAL A 270 16.54 -5.17 8.62
N LEU A 271 17.73 -4.57 8.55
CA LEU A 271 18.13 -3.62 7.50
C LEU A 271 18.86 -4.34 6.37
N ASP A 272 18.73 -3.83 5.15
CA ASP A 272 19.64 -4.20 4.06
C ASP A 272 20.74 -3.14 3.93
N LEU A 273 21.99 -3.56 4.12
CA LEU A 273 23.17 -2.68 4.10
C LEU A 273 23.99 -2.79 2.80
N GLY A 274 23.50 -3.55 1.81
CA GLY A 274 24.05 -3.60 0.45
C GLY A 274 25.55 -3.94 0.38
N ASP A 275 26.36 -2.95 0.02
CA ASP A 275 27.81 -3.05 -0.13
C ASP A 275 28.59 -2.85 1.19
N LEU A 276 28.03 -2.14 2.17
CA LEU A 276 28.65 -1.90 3.48
C LEU A 276 28.75 -3.20 4.30
N SER A 277 27.70 -4.03 4.30
CA SER A 277 27.69 -5.30 5.03
C SER A 277 26.76 -6.34 4.40
N ARG A 278 27.27 -7.58 4.32
CA ARG A 278 26.49 -8.77 3.88
C ARG A 278 25.79 -9.50 5.03
N ASP A 279 26.07 -9.11 6.28
CA ASP A 279 25.45 -9.69 7.46
C ASP A 279 24.09 -9.05 7.75
N ALA A 280 23.20 -9.81 8.40
CA ALA A 280 21.92 -9.29 8.86
C ALA A 280 22.10 -8.44 10.12
N TRP A 281 21.87 -7.14 10.00
CA TRP A 281 21.87 -6.18 11.11
C TRP A 281 20.45 -5.77 11.46
N SER A 282 20.15 -5.68 12.76
CA SER A 282 18.81 -5.38 13.26
C SER A 282 18.77 -4.14 14.14
N LEU A 283 17.70 -3.35 13.99
CA LEU A 283 17.29 -2.33 14.95
C LEU A 283 16.60 -2.98 16.16
N LEU A 284 16.58 -2.27 17.29
CA LEU A 284 15.69 -2.59 18.40
C LEU A 284 14.24 -2.16 18.06
N PRO A 285 13.21 -2.83 18.59
CA PRO A 285 11.83 -2.32 18.54
C PRO A 285 11.71 -1.00 19.32
N GLY A 286 10.70 -0.19 19.05
CA GLY A 286 10.40 0.98 19.88
C GLY A 286 9.87 0.58 21.27
N PRO A 287 9.97 1.44 22.31
CA PRO A 287 9.30 1.20 23.58
C PRO A 287 7.80 0.98 23.39
N GLY A 288 7.27 -0.11 23.92
CA GLY A 288 5.88 -0.56 23.71
C GLY A 288 5.64 -1.40 22.45
N ASP A 289 6.60 -1.53 21.53
CA ASP A 289 6.50 -2.48 20.41
C ASP A 289 6.65 -3.91 20.90
N PHE A 290 5.87 -4.82 20.31
CA PHE A 290 5.91 -6.24 20.64
C PHE A 290 5.62 -7.09 19.40
N LEU A 291 6.48 -8.05 19.10
CA LEU A 291 6.25 -9.06 18.06
C LEU A 291 6.26 -10.45 18.68
N ALA A 292 5.31 -11.30 18.27
CA ALA A 292 5.30 -12.73 18.58
C ALA A 292 5.04 -13.56 17.30
N GLU A 293 6.00 -14.41 16.94
CA GLU A 293 5.85 -15.46 15.94
C GLU A 293 5.51 -16.77 16.66
N VAL A 294 4.25 -17.20 16.57
CA VAL A 294 3.66 -18.31 17.33
C VAL A 294 3.45 -19.51 16.41
N ARG A 295 4.22 -20.58 16.55
CA ARG A 295 4.03 -21.80 15.74
C ARG A 295 2.99 -22.70 16.39
N THR A 296 1.79 -22.75 15.79
CA THR A 296 0.62 -23.44 16.33
C THR A 296 0.36 -24.77 15.64
N ARG A 297 -0.26 -25.73 16.35
CA ARG A 297 -0.61 -27.03 15.77
C ARG A 297 -1.79 -27.01 14.79
N ARG A 298 -2.70 -26.02 14.91
CA ARG A 298 -3.95 -25.94 14.12
C ARG A 298 -3.86 -24.98 12.93
N PHE A 299 -3.07 -23.91 13.06
CA PHE A 299 -3.08 -22.79 12.11
C PHE A 299 -1.70 -22.50 11.48
N ASP A 300 -0.72 -23.39 11.66
CA ASP A 300 0.68 -23.11 11.31
C ASP A 300 1.20 -21.89 12.12
N THR A 301 2.06 -21.07 11.54
CA THR A 301 2.65 -19.89 12.18
C THR A 301 1.70 -18.69 12.13
N LEU A 302 1.34 -18.16 13.31
CA LEU A 302 0.60 -16.92 13.47
C LEU A 302 1.53 -15.83 13.98
N THR A 303 1.47 -14.64 13.38
CA THR A 303 2.20 -13.47 13.86
C THR A 303 1.24 -12.52 14.56
N TYR A 304 1.54 -12.15 15.80
CA TYR A 304 0.94 -10.98 16.45
C TYR A 304 1.96 -9.87 16.51
N ALA A 305 1.56 -8.65 16.14
CA ALA A 305 2.42 -7.47 16.20
C ALA A 305 1.66 -6.29 16.83
N ARG A 306 2.32 -5.63 17.78
CA ARG A 306 2.01 -4.28 18.24
C ARG A 306 3.11 -3.35 17.73
N SER A 307 2.74 -2.24 17.08
CA SER A 307 3.70 -1.28 16.51
C SER A 307 3.28 0.16 16.77
N GLY A 308 4.01 0.86 17.62
CA GLY A 308 3.67 2.19 18.15
C GLY A 308 3.62 3.32 17.12
N SER A 309 4.18 3.12 15.93
CA SER A 309 4.12 4.05 14.80
C SER A 309 2.80 4.00 14.03
N GLU A 310 2.04 2.91 14.14
CA GLU A 310 0.87 2.68 13.28
C GLU A 310 -0.42 3.33 13.77
N ALA A 311 -1.33 3.59 12.82
CA ALA A 311 -2.67 4.11 13.11
C ALA A 311 -3.50 3.07 13.88
N GLU A 312 -3.46 1.83 13.39
CA GLU A 312 -4.06 0.64 14.00
C GLU A 312 -2.93 -0.21 14.58
N ASP A 313 -2.49 0.12 15.79
CA ASP A 313 -1.25 -0.39 16.38
C ASP A 313 -1.29 -1.84 16.89
N ILE A 314 -2.33 -2.63 16.58
CA ILE A 314 -2.41 -4.09 16.83
C ILE A 314 -2.78 -4.83 15.53
N SER A 315 -2.06 -5.92 15.24
CA SER A 315 -2.40 -6.85 14.14
C SER A 315 -2.16 -8.33 14.48
N LEU A 316 -2.95 -9.22 13.84
CA LEU A 316 -2.81 -10.67 13.88
C LEU A 316 -2.86 -11.24 12.44
N PHE A 317 -1.85 -12.03 12.07
CA PHE A 317 -1.60 -12.48 10.70
C PHE A 317 -1.39 -14.00 10.57
N ASP A 318 -2.01 -14.61 9.57
CA ASP A 318 -1.71 -15.98 9.10
C ASP A 318 -0.53 -15.94 8.13
N ARG A 319 0.66 -16.36 8.59
CA ARG A 319 1.89 -16.38 7.76
C ARG A 319 1.80 -17.33 6.57
N LYS A 320 1.03 -18.42 6.67
CA LYS A 320 0.96 -19.47 5.64
C LYS A 320 0.06 -19.06 4.47
N ARG A 321 -1.05 -18.37 4.77
CA ARG A 321 -2.01 -17.90 3.77
C ARG A 321 -1.77 -16.45 3.35
N HIS A 322 -0.83 -15.76 4.00
CA HIS A 322 -0.56 -14.34 3.85
C HIS A 322 -1.81 -13.46 4.08
N ARG A 323 -2.53 -13.69 5.18
CA ARG A 323 -3.83 -13.06 5.46
C ARG A 323 -3.86 -12.35 6.81
N ASN A 324 -4.26 -11.08 6.80
CA ASN A 324 -4.64 -10.35 8.01
C ASN A 324 -5.94 -10.95 8.57
N ILE A 325 -5.92 -11.41 9.82
CA ILE A 325 -7.09 -11.86 10.57
C ILE A 325 -7.69 -10.63 11.26
N SER A 326 -6.89 -10.00 12.12
CA SER A 326 -7.27 -8.79 12.85
C SER A 326 -6.30 -7.64 12.64
N ILE A 327 -6.84 -6.42 12.56
CA ILE A 327 -6.12 -5.14 12.59
C ILE A 327 -7.03 -4.15 13.34
N TYR A 328 -6.52 -3.45 14.35
CA TYR A 328 -7.25 -2.43 15.09
C TYR A 328 -6.34 -1.57 15.97
N ALA A 329 -6.83 -0.42 16.41
CA ALA A 329 -6.16 0.43 17.39
C ALA A 329 -6.28 -0.13 18.83
N SER A 330 -5.16 -0.15 19.56
CA SER A 330 -5.10 -0.48 20.99
C SER A 330 -5.93 0.48 21.86
N LYS A 331 -6.22 0.08 23.10
CA LYS A 331 -7.10 0.86 24.00
C LYS A 331 -6.58 2.29 24.23
N GLN A 332 -5.28 2.45 24.36
CA GLN A 332 -4.61 3.77 24.46
C GLN A 332 -4.68 4.56 23.15
N ARG A 333 -4.41 3.92 22.00
CA ARG A 333 -4.47 4.55 20.67
C ARG A 333 -5.87 5.05 20.34
N ALA A 334 -6.88 4.22 20.58
CA ALA A 334 -8.28 4.56 20.36
C ALA A 334 -8.78 5.67 21.30
N ALA A 335 -8.27 5.74 22.55
CA ALA A 335 -8.60 6.83 23.47
C ALA A 335 -7.96 8.18 23.09
N LEU A 336 -6.76 8.17 22.49
CA LEU A 336 -6.06 9.38 22.04
C LEU A 336 -6.60 9.91 20.70
N ARG A 337 -6.92 9.02 19.76
CA ARG A 337 -7.28 9.33 18.37
C ARG A 337 -8.80 9.38 18.13
N GLY A 338 -9.56 8.64 18.92
CA GLY A 338 -10.96 8.34 18.63
C GLY A 338 -11.14 7.23 17.57
N ARG A 339 -12.40 7.01 17.20
CA ARG A 339 -12.84 5.94 16.28
C ARG A 339 -12.35 6.14 14.85
N PHE A 340 -12.40 7.37 14.36
CA PHE A 340 -12.07 7.75 12.98
C PHE A 340 -10.69 8.40 12.92
N TYR A 341 -10.05 8.39 11.76
CA TYR A 341 -8.73 8.97 11.55
C TYR A 341 -8.48 9.30 10.08
N ASN A 342 -7.53 10.20 9.83
CA ASN A 342 -6.95 10.40 8.51
C ASN A 342 -5.50 9.90 8.50
N GLU A 343 -5.10 9.18 7.45
CA GLU A 343 -3.71 8.76 7.27
C GLU A 343 -2.78 9.98 7.01
N ASP A 344 -3.31 11.11 6.53
CA ASP A 344 -2.56 12.37 6.33
C ASP A 344 -2.07 12.99 7.65
N GLU A 345 -2.71 12.65 8.78
CA GLU A 345 -2.33 13.15 10.11
C GLU A 345 -1.07 12.47 10.65
N LEU A 346 -0.60 11.42 9.96
CA LEU A 346 0.54 10.57 10.34
C LEU A 346 1.76 10.76 9.45
N VAL A 347 1.73 11.70 8.49
CA VAL A 347 2.81 11.92 7.53
C VAL A 347 3.63 13.15 7.90
N ASP A 348 4.93 12.95 8.11
CA ASP A 348 5.85 14.03 8.50
C ASP A 348 6.13 15.06 7.37
N TYR A 349 5.75 14.74 6.14
CA TYR A 349 5.93 15.56 4.96
C TYR A 349 4.81 15.31 3.92
N ASP A 350 4.71 16.21 2.96
CA ASP A 350 3.76 16.25 1.84
C ASP A 350 4.56 16.29 0.52
N ILE A 351 4.02 15.76 -0.59
CA ILE A 351 4.66 15.80 -1.92
C ILE A 351 3.75 16.60 -2.84
N LEU A 352 4.21 17.78 -3.26
CA LEU A 352 3.42 18.72 -4.04
C LEU A 352 3.51 18.45 -5.55
N ASP A 353 4.68 18.04 -6.05
CA ASP A 353 4.93 17.76 -7.46
C ASP A 353 5.89 16.57 -7.68
N TYR A 354 5.65 15.79 -8.74
CA TYR A 354 6.55 14.74 -9.23
C TYR A 354 7.03 15.04 -10.65
N GLN A 355 8.32 14.86 -10.91
CA GLN A 355 8.90 14.93 -12.26
C GLN A 355 9.64 13.61 -12.51
N ILE A 356 9.04 12.71 -13.28
CA ILE A 356 9.50 11.33 -13.44
C ILE A 356 9.96 11.10 -14.88
N GLU A 357 11.25 10.86 -15.03
CA GLU A 357 11.86 10.37 -16.28
C GLU A 357 12.08 8.86 -16.11
N VAL A 358 11.47 8.05 -16.98
CA VAL A 358 11.50 6.59 -16.85
C VAL A 358 11.62 5.90 -18.20
N ALA A 359 12.46 4.87 -18.28
CA ALA A 359 12.55 3.97 -19.41
C ALA A 359 12.13 2.55 -19.02
N PHE A 360 11.11 2.03 -19.68
CA PHE A 360 10.67 0.64 -19.54
C PHE A 360 11.32 -0.25 -20.60
N SER A 361 11.60 -1.49 -20.24
CA SER A 361 11.99 -2.57 -21.15
C SER A 361 11.19 -3.84 -20.78
N PRO A 362 9.93 -3.95 -21.26
CA PRO A 362 8.99 -5.00 -20.81
C PRO A 362 9.46 -6.42 -21.13
N ASP A 363 10.20 -6.59 -22.22
CA ASP A 363 10.86 -7.82 -22.68
C ASP A 363 11.75 -8.48 -21.60
N ARG A 364 12.41 -7.66 -20.79
CA ARG A 364 13.28 -8.07 -19.68
C ARG A 364 12.75 -7.63 -18.31
N GLN A 365 11.48 -7.19 -18.24
CA GLN A 365 10.82 -6.64 -17.05
C GLN A 365 11.65 -5.56 -16.33
N TRP A 366 12.35 -4.70 -17.06
CA TRP A 366 13.33 -3.77 -16.49
C TRP A 366 12.85 -2.32 -16.52
N ILE A 367 13.16 -1.57 -15.47
CA ILE A 367 12.92 -0.14 -15.32
C ILE A 367 14.26 0.55 -15.04
N ASP A 368 14.52 1.62 -15.78
CA ASP A 368 15.55 2.62 -15.48
C ASP A 368 14.82 3.94 -15.18
N GLY A 369 15.02 4.56 -14.01
CA GLY A 369 14.18 5.65 -13.52
C GLY A 369 14.91 6.76 -12.77
N ARG A 370 14.44 7.99 -12.97
CA ARG A 370 14.86 9.21 -12.28
C ARG A 370 13.61 9.97 -11.88
N ALA A 371 13.32 10.01 -10.58
CA ALA A 371 12.18 10.75 -10.04
C ALA A 371 12.68 11.93 -9.21
N ARG A 372 12.29 13.15 -9.60
CA ARG A 372 12.41 14.35 -8.78
C ARG A 372 11.07 14.57 -8.07
N LEU A 373 11.14 14.90 -6.78
CA LEU A 373 10.00 15.13 -5.91
C LEU A 373 10.15 16.51 -5.27
N HIS A 374 9.12 17.34 -5.34
CA HIS A 374 9.04 18.60 -4.59
C HIS A 374 8.18 18.37 -3.34
N LEU A 375 8.79 18.48 -2.16
CA LEU A 375 8.17 18.11 -0.89
C LEU A 375 8.01 19.31 0.04
N LYS A 376 7.08 19.22 0.98
CA LYS A 376 6.88 20.21 2.06
C LYS A 376 6.81 19.54 3.44
N VAL A 377 7.53 20.05 4.42
CA VAL A 377 7.58 19.48 5.78
C VAL A 377 6.31 19.78 6.56
N ARG A 378 5.71 18.75 7.16
CA ARG A 378 4.45 18.79 7.94
C ARG A 378 4.68 18.63 9.44
N SER A 379 5.66 17.81 9.83
CA SER A 379 6.11 17.64 11.21
C SER A 379 6.78 18.91 11.74
N TYR A 380 6.99 18.99 13.06
CA TYR A 380 7.64 20.16 13.67
C TYR A 380 9.10 20.32 13.23
N MET A 381 9.84 19.21 13.19
CA MET A 381 11.22 19.08 12.71
C MET A 381 11.39 17.70 12.07
N LEU A 382 11.83 17.65 10.81
CA LEU A 382 12.05 16.44 10.03
C LEU A 382 13.55 16.10 10.01
N GLY A 383 13.98 15.06 10.72
CA GLY A 383 15.36 14.55 10.68
C GLY A 383 15.56 13.39 9.69
N THR A 384 14.51 12.62 9.44
CA THR A 384 14.49 11.49 8.50
C THR A 384 13.16 11.49 7.76
N LEU A 385 13.13 10.94 6.54
CA LEU A 385 11.92 10.76 5.75
C LEU A 385 11.86 9.35 5.18
N THR A 386 10.70 8.72 5.21
CA THR A 386 10.50 7.38 4.62
C THR A 386 9.79 7.51 3.29
N LEU A 387 10.42 7.04 2.21
CA LEU A 387 9.80 6.84 0.89
C LEU A 387 9.44 5.36 0.72
N LYS A 388 8.48 5.09 -0.18
CA LYS A 388 8.16 3.76 -0.68
C LYS A 388 8.65 3.59 -2.12
N LEU A 389 9.43 2.55 -2.37
CA LEU A 389 9.98 2.16 -3.67
C LEU A 389 10.20 0.65 -3.66
N ALA A 390 9.82 -0.07 -4.72
CA ALA A 390 9.88 -1.54 -4.76
C ALA A 390 11.27 -2.10 -4.39
N ASP A 391 11.33 -3.14 -3.57
CA ASP A 391 12.59 -3.76 -3.12
C ASP A 391 13.50 -4.26 -4.26
N PRO A 392 13.00 -4.76 -5.41
CA PRO A 392 13.82 -5.07 -6.59
C PRO A 392 14.44 -3.87 -7.33
N LEU A 393 14.03 -2.63 -7.02
CA LEU A 393 14.61 -1.42 -7.61
C LEU A 393 15.80 -0.94 -6.77
N VAL A 394 16.99 -1.07 -7.33
CA VAL A 394 18.25 -0.64 -6.72
C VAL A 394 18.36 0.88 -6.86
N VAL A 395 18.47 1.57 -5.72
CA VAL A 395 18.72 3.02 -5.67
C VAL A 395 20.20 3.26 -5.95
N GLN A 396 20.50 4.02 -7.00
CA GLN A 396 21.86 4.39 -7.40
C GLN A 396 22.31 5.67 -6.68
N SER A 397 21.40 6.62 -6.50
CA SER A 397 21.62 7.84 -5.72
C SER A 397 20.32 8.44 -5.22
N ILE A 398 20.42 9.18 -4.12
CA ILE A 398 19.45 10.18 -3.69
C ILE A 398 20.21 11.49 -3.52
N SER A 399 19.66 12.60 -3.99
CA SER A 399 20.18 13.94 -3.69
C SER A 399 19.05 14.92 -3.41
N SER A 400 19.31 15.85 -2.50
CA SER A 400 18.53 17.06 -2.30
C SER A 400 19.17 18.21 -3.07
N THR A 401 18.37 19.16 -3.55
CA THR A 401 18.90 20.40 -4.18
C THR A 401 19.50 21.35 -3.13
N GLU A 402 19.03 21.23 -1.90
CA GLU A 402 19.39 22.04 -0.74
C GLU A 402 20.61 21.48 0.02
N TYR A 403 20.82 20.16 -0.02
CA TYR A 403 21.79 19.43 0.80
C TYR A 403 22.78 18.55 0.03
N GLY A 404 22.67 18.45 -1.30
CA GLY A 404 23.52 17.55 -2.08
C GLY A 404 23.12 16.07 -1.93
N ARG A 405 24.07 15.14 -2.10
CA ARG A 405 23.76 13.70 -2.03
C ARG A 405 23.40 13.28 -0.61
N LEU A 406 22.36 12.46 -0.47
CA LEU A 406 21.82 11.97 0.80
C LEU A 406 22.06 10.47 0.96
N PHE A 407 22.19 10.03 2.21
CA PHE A 407 22.23 8.62 2.58
C PHE A 407 20.83 8.06 2.87
N ALA A 408 20.60 6.79 2.51
CA ALA A 408 19.35 6.11 2.78
C ALA A 408 19.53 4.60 3.00
N ILE A 409 18.68 4.05 3.86
CA ILE A 409 18.64 2.62 4.21
C ILE A 409 17.36 2.00 3.67
N ARG A 410 17.45 0.84 3.02
CA ARG A 410 16.29 0.02 2.63
C ARG A 410 15.89 -0.89 3.78
N VAL A 411 14.62 -0.86 4.19
CA VAL A 411 14.06 -1.82 5.15
C VAL A 411 13.49 -3.01 4.39
N LYS A 412 14.06 -4.18 4.63
CA LYS A 412 13.88 -5.37 3.78
C LYS A 412 12.47 -5.96 3.87
N ASN A 413 11.90 -6.32 2.73
CA ASN A 413 10.54 -6.85 2.57
C ASN A 413 9.42 -5.86 2.91
N GLN A 414 9.70 -4.55 2.91
CA GLN A 414 8.70 -3.51 3.20
C GLN A 414 8.50 -2.49 2.06
N ASN A 415 9.31 -2.56 1.00
CA ASN A 415 9.44 -1.50 -0.01
C ASN A 415 9.76 -0.12 0.60
N SER A 416 10.36 -0.06 1.82
CA SER A 416 10.63 1.19 2.54
C SER A 416 12.08 1.65 2.34
N LEU A 417 12.26 2.95 2.14
CA LEU A 417 13.55 3.62 1.96
C LEU A 417 13.61 4.81 2.92
N VAL A 418 14.35 4.67 4.02
CA VAL A 418 14.52 5.72 5.04
C VAL A 418 15.72 6.58 4.65
N VAL A 419 15.48 7.84 4.30
CA VAL A 419 16.50 8.83 3.92
C VAL A 419 16.79 9.73 5.12
N ASN A 420 18.07 9.90 5.45
CA ASN A 420 18.51 10.80 6.50
C ASN A 420 18.72 12.22 5.95
N LEU A 421 18.25 13.25 6.67
CA LEU A 421 18.58 14.64 6.38
C LEU A 421 19.76 15.09 7.25
N PRO A 422 20.67 15.95 6.74
CA PRO A 422 21.89 16.31 7.46
C PRO A 422 21.66 17.28 8.62
N VAL A 423 20.53 17.98 8.59
CA VAL A 423 20.05 18.86 9.66
C VAL A 423 18.53 18.65 9.79
N PRO A 424 17.95 18.72 11.01
CA PRO A 424 16.50 18.70 11.16
C PRO A 424 15.85 19.88 10.44
N VAL A 425 14.93 19.60 9.52
CA VAL A 425 14.28 20.62 8.70
C VAL A 425 12.97 21.05 9.36
N PRO A 426 12.77 22.34 9.69
CA PRO A 426 11.56 22.79 10.37
C PRO A 426 10.32 22.71 9.48
N ARG A 427 9.15 22.65 10.13
CA ARG A 427 7.82 22.72 9.52
C ARG A 427 7.69 23.81 8.46
N ASP A 428 6.86 23.53 7.45
CA ASP A 428 6.49 24.42 6.36
C ASP A 428 7.66 24.82 5.43
N LYS A 429 8.87 24.28 5.62
CA LYS A 429 9.94 24.33 4.62
C LYS A 429 9.67 23.36 3.47
N GLU A 430 10.19 23.71 2.30
CA GLU A 430 10.13 22.89 1.10
C GLU A 430 11.52 22.36 0.73
N LEU A 431 11.56 21.18 0.12
CA LEU A 431 12.76 20.44 -0.26
C LEU A 431 12.56 19.79 -1.63
N THR A 432 13.57 19.78 -2.48
CA THR A 432 13.59 19.01 -3.73
C THR A 432 14.47 17.78 -3.56
N LEU A 433 13.88 16.58 -3.57
CA LEU A 433 14.64 15.32 -3.70
C LEU A 433 14.73 14.89 -5.17
N THR A 434 15.80 14.17 -5.52
CA THR A 434 15.96 13.41 -6.75
C THR A 434 16.46 12.02 -6.40
N VAL A 435 15.74 10.99 -6.85
CA VAL A 435 16.09 9.57 -6.66
C VAL A 435 16.38 8.98 -8.04
N VAL A 436 17.55 8.37 -8.22
CA VAL A 436 17.91 7.60 -9.41
C VAL A 436 17.93 6.12 -9.04
N TYR A 437 17.23 5.29 -9.79
CA TYR A 437 17.00 3.88 -9.48
C TYR A 437 16.88 3.04 -10.75
N ALA A 438 17.25 1.76 -10.67
CA ALA A 438 17.03 0.81 -11.76
C ALA A 438 16.85 -0.61 -11.22
N GLY A 439 16.18 -1.49 -11.98
CA GLY A 439 16.05 -2.89 -11.62
C GLY A 439 14.99 -3.65 -12.40
N ARG A 440 14.84 -4.93 -12.07
CA ARG A 440 13.78 -5.79 -12.62
C ARG A 440 12.53 -5.67 -11.75
N LEU A 441 11.42 -5.16 -12.31
CA LEU A 441 10.13 -5.09 -11.64
C LEU A 441 9.09 -5.85 -12.47
N GLU A 442 8.41 -6.80 -11.84
CA GLU A 442 7.31 -7.52 -12.50
C GLU A 442 6.08 -6.62 -12.64
N PRO A 443 5.39 -6.63 -13.79
CA PRO A 443 4.21 -5.81 -14.02
C PRO A 443 3.03 -6.30 -13.19
N GLN A 444 2.07 -5.39 -12.93
CA GLN A 444 0.83 -5.78 -12.25
C GLN A 444 -0.09 -6.53 -13.22
N THR A 445 -0.68 -7.63 -12.72
CA THR A 445 -1.92 -8.18 -13.28
C THR A 445 -3.03 -7.14 -13.11
N ALA A 446 -3.70 -6.74 -14.18
CA ALA A 446 -4.69 -5.67 -14.16
C ALA A 446 -5.92 -5.96 -13.26
N ASP A 447 -6.17 -7.22 -12.92
CA ASP A 447 -7.31 -7.67 -12.09
C ASP A 447 -7.13 -7.39 -10.57
N ARG A 448 -6.43 -6.31 -10.18
CA ARG A 448 -5.93 -6.10 -8.80
C ARG A 448 -6.61 -5.02 -7.95
N GLU A 449 -7.46 -4.16 -8.49
CA GLU A 449 -8.15 -3.17 -7.64
C GLU A 449 -9.11 -3.87 -6.65
N THR A 450 -9.89 -4.84 -7.13
CA THR A 450 -10.55 -5.82 -6.25
C THR A 450 -9.63 -6.99 -5.90
N LEU A 451 -9.86 -7.62 -4.75
CA LEU A 451 -9.16 -8.83 -4.33
C LEU A 451 -9.12 -9.89 -5.44
N ALA A 452 -7.93 -10.38 -5.75
CA ALA A 452 -7.72 -11.38 -6.80
C ALA A 452 -8.64 -12.60 -6.62
N LEU A 453 -9.13 -13.14 -7.74
CA LEU A 453 -9.48 -14.55 -7.79
C LEU A 453 -8.17 -15.34 -7.71
N GLU A 454 -8.01 -16.20 -6.68
CA GLU A 454 -6.87 -17.12 -6.63
C GLU A 454 -6.89 -18.00 -7.89
N GLN A 455 -5.93 -17.79 -8.81
CA GLN A 455 -5.66 -18.75 -9.89
C GLN A 455 -5.10 -20.03 -9.27
N ARG A 456 -6.00 -20.91 -8.81
CA ARG A 456 -5.68 -22.23 -8.28
C ARG A 456 -5.27 -23.17 -9.40
N GLY A 457 -4.02 -23.06 -9.82
CA GLY A 457 -3.25 -24.16 -10.42
C GLY A 457 -3.90 -24.79 -11.66
N MET A 458 -4.08 -24.02 -12.73
CA MET A 458 -4.19 -24.55 -14.09
C MET A 458 -3.30 -23.74 -15.04
N GLN A 459 -1.99 -23.94 -14.91
CA GLN A 459 -1.01 -23.63 -15.94
C GLN A 459 -0.51 -24.95 -16.55
N GLU A 460 -1.43 -25.68 -17.16
CA GLU A 460 -1.16 -26.89 -17.95
C GLU A 460 -1.66 -26.66 -19.39
N ASP A 461 -0.73 -26.32 -20.29
CA ASP A 461 -0.72 -26.55 -21.75
C ASP A 461 -2.05 -26.51 -22.55
N VAL A 462 -2.96 -25.59 -22.24
CA VAL A 462 -4.01 -25.19 -23.19
C VAL A 462 -3.34 -24.34 -24.28
N SER A 463 -3.12 -24.95 -25.45
CA SER A 463 -2.60 -24.26 -26.63
C SER A 463 -3.61 -23.22 -27.13
N MET A 464 -3.51 -21.99 -26.61
CA MET A 464 -4.29 -20.84 -27.05
C MET A 464 -3.94 -20.50 -28.50
N LEU A 465 -4.83 -20.87 -29.44
CA LEU A 465 -4.67 -20.64 -30.88
C LEU A 465 -4.40 -19.17 -31.25
N VAL A 466 -4.82 -18.23 -30.38
CA VAL A 466 -4.31 -16.86 -30.39
C VAL A 466 -4.13 -16.38 -28.95
N ALA A 467 -2.93 -15.92 -28.61
CA ALA A 467 -2.66 -15.26 -27.33
C ALA A 467 -3.29 -13.86 -27.25
N ALA A 468 -3.31 -13.25 -26.07
CA ALA A 468 -3.54 -11.82 -25.89
C ALA A 468 -2.31 -11.00 -26.34
N GLU A 469 -2.51 -9.78 -26.83
CA GLU A 469 -1.43 -8.80 -26.99
C GLU A 469 -0.81 -8.48 -25.61
N PRO A 470 0.52 -8.38 -25.50
CA PRO A 470 1.18 -8.18 -24.21
C PRO A 470 0.85 -6.78 -23.65
N SER A 471 0.42 -6.73 -22.39
CA SER A 471 0.19 -5.49 -21.65
C SER A 471 0.91 -5.51 -20.30
N THR A 472 1.57 -4.42 -19.93
CA THR A 472 2.22 -4.25 -18.63
C THR A 472 1.73 -2.99 -17.93
N LEU A 473 1.04 -3.17 -16.79
CA LEU A 473 0.53 -2.09 -15.96
C LEU A 473 1.45 -1.83 -14.76
N TYR A 474 1.69 -0.56 -14.46
CA TYR A 474 2.36 -0.10 -13.23
C TYR A 474 1.55 1.04 -12.60
N SER A 475 1.40 1.02 -11.27
CA SER A 475 0.66 2.00 -10.45
C SER A 475 1.17 1.98 -9.00
N ASN A 476 0.54 2.71 -8.08
CA ASN A 476 1.00 2.81 -6.67
C ASN A 476 1.26 1.45 -5.98
N ARG A 477 0.53 0.39 -6.35
CA ARG A 477 0.66 -0.97 -5.76
C ARG A 477 1.94 -1.69 -6.18
N SER A 478 2.61 -1.27 -7.26
CA SER A 478 3.90 -1.82 -7.69
C SER A 478 5.10 -0.99 -7.26
N PHE A 479 4.89 0.16 -6.60
CA PHE A 479 5.95 1.05 -6.09
C PHE A 479 7.04 1.32 -7.16
N TRP A 480 6.59 1.57 -8.39
CA TRP A 480 7.46 1.69 -9.58
C TRP A 480 8.22 3.02 -9.64
N TYR A 481 7.79 3.98 -8.83
CA TYR A 481 8.42 5.26 -8.55
C TYR A 481 8.49 5.46 -7.03
N PRO A 482 9.38 6.34 -6.51
CA PRO A 482 9.40 6.69 -5.10
C PRO A 482 8.14 7.50 -4.77
N GLN A 483 7.35 7.03 -3.81
CA GLN A 483 6.11 7.67 -3.35
C GLN A 483 6.11 7.80 -1.81
N ALA A 484 5.24 8.63 -1.24
CA ALA A 484 5.07 8.68 0.22
C ALA A 484 4.50 7.35 0.79
N PRO A 485 4.66 7.07 2.10
CA PRO A 485 4.12 5.86 2.73
C PRO A 485 2.60 5.77 2.65
N VAL A 486 1.97 6.94 2.71
CA VAL A 486 0.54 7.22 2.55
C VAL A 486 0.39 7.94 1.21
N SER A 487 -0.58 7.55 0.35
CA SER A 487 -0.79 8.23 -0.94
C SER A 487 -1.48 9.58 -0.75
N ASP A 488 -0.97 10.66 -1.33
CA ASP A 488 -1.56 12.01 -1.25
C ASP A 488 -1.56 12.71 -2.63
N TYR A 489 -2.11 13.92 -2.72
CA TYR A 489 -2.43 14.66 -3.94
C TYR A 489 -1.31 15.57 -4.45
N ALA A 490 -0.62 15.13 -5.51
CA ALA A 490 0.45 15.88 -6.16
C ALA A 490 0.13 16.22 -7.63
N THR A 491 0.71 17.29 -8.17
CA THR A 491 0.85 17.42 -9.63
C THR A 491 1.95 16.49 -10.15
N ALA A 492 2.00 16.27 -11.47
CA ALA A 492 3.08 15.48 -12.05
C ALA A 492 3.43 15.86 -13.49
N SER A 493 4.68 15.58 -13.88
CA SER A 493 5.12 15.45 -15.26
C SER A 493 5.85 14.11 -15.44
N LEU A 494 5.54 13.39 -16.52
CA LEU A 494 6.04 12.05 -16.81
C LEU A 494 6.70 12.02 -18.19
N ARG A 495 8.01 11.73 -18.27
CA ARG A 495 8.69 11.40 -19.53
C ARG A 495 8.93 9.91 -19.60
N ILE A 496 8.12 9.22 -20.41
CA ILE A 496 8.04 7.75 -20.47
C ILE A 496 8.66 7.25 -21.77
N THR A 497 9.72 6.47 -21.67
CA THR A 497 10.47 5.94 -22.82
C THR A 497 10.30 4.42 -22.97
N ILE A 498 9.84 3.96 -24.12
CA ILE A 498 9.49 2.55 -24.40
C ILE A 498 10.06 2.07 -25.75
N PRO A 499 10.19 0.76 -25.99
CA PRO A 499 10.50 0.21 -27.32
C PRO A 499 9.54 0.72 -28.40
N SER A 500 10.04 1.06 -29.60
CA SER A 500 9.22 1.73 -30.63
C SER A 500 8.10 0.86 -31.24
N ASN A 501 8.13 -0.46 -31.02
CA ASN A 501 7.09 -1.42 -31.41
C ASN A 501 5.92 -1.53 -30.42
N LEU A 502 5.92 -0.69 -29.37
CA LEU A 502 4.91 -0.57 -28.31
C LEU A 502 4.44 0.89 -28.20
N ASP A 503 3.36 1.09 -27.44
CA ASP A 503 2.71 2.36 -27.14
C ASP A 503 2.30 2.39 -25.65
N CYS A 504 2.06 3.57 -25.07
CA CYS A 504 1.62 3.68 -23.68
C CYS A 504 0.55 4.74 -23.42
N VAL A 505 -0.25 4.50 -22.39
CA VAL A 505 -1.17 5.46 -21.77
C VAL A 505 -0.73 5.64 -20.32
N ALA A 506 -0.75 6.88 -19.82
CA ALA A 506 -0.32 7.21 -18.46
C ALA A 506 -1.18 8.34 -17.87
N SER A 507 -1.01 8.59 -16.57
CA SER A 507 -1.68 9.70 -15.90
C SER A 507 -1.17 11.07 -16.37
N GLY A 508 -2.09 11.98 -16.71
CA GLY A 508 -1.80 13.30 -17.27
C GLY A 508 -2.25 13.45 -18.74
N GLU A 509 -2.21 14.69 -19.23
CA GLU A 509 -2.46 15.01 -20.63
C GLU A 509 -1.20 14.74 -21.47
N LEU A 510 -1.32 14.02 -22.59
CA LEU A 510 -0.22 13.82 -23.54
C LEU A 510 0.17 15.15 -24.19
N GLU A 511 1.44 15.54 -24.05
CA GLU A 511 1.96 16.82 -24.57
C GLU A 511 1.89 16.87 -26.11
N PRO A 512 1.47 18.00 -26.73
CA PRO A 512 1.46 18.15 -28.17
C PRO A 512 2.83 17.89 -28.81
N GLY A 513 2.85 17.08 -29.86
CA GLY A 513 4.09 16.66 -30.54
C GLY A 513 4.72 15.37 -30.00
N PHE A 514 4.18 14.79 -28.93
CA PHE A 514 4.58 13.46 -28.45
C PHE A 514 3.61 12.35 -28.96
N PRO A 515 4.09 11.09 -29.10
CA PRO A 515 5.45 10.63 -28.85
C PRO A 515 6.46 11.05 -29.91
N ILE A 516 7.70 11.30 -29.49
CA ILE A 516 8.85 11.48 -30.39
C ILE A 516 9.64 10.17 -30.49
N VAL A 517 10.22 9.90 -31.67
CA VAL A 517 11.09 8.74 -31.88
C VAL A 517 12.54 9.10 -31.52
N LEU A 518 13.12 8.36 -30.58
CA LEU A 518 14.53 8.40 -30.23
C LEU A 518 15.27 7.33 -31.05
N PRO A 519 16.25 7.71 -31.90
CA PRO A 519 16.97 6.75 -32.73
C PRO A 519 17.92 5.87 -31.90
N GLY A 520 17.90 4.57 -32.17
CA GLY A 520 18.88 3.61 -31.65
C GLY A 520 20.14 3.54 -32.53
N LYS A 521 21.04 2.59 -32.24
CA LYS A 521 22.17 2.27 -33.14
C LYS A 521 21.73 1.57 -34.44
N ASP A 522 20.52 1.00 -34.41
CA ASP A 522 19.83 0.31 -35.49
C ASP A 522 18.33 0.64 -35.35
N PRO A 523 17.54 0.70 -36.44
CA PRO A 523 16.10 0.97 -36.36
C PRO A 523 15.30 0.05 -35.41
N SER A 524 15.73 -1.20 -35.24
CA SER A 524 15.14 -2.15 -34.27
C SER A 524 15.35 -1.75 -32.80
N GLN A 525 16.34 -0.88 -32.53
CA GLN A 525 16.64 -0.34 -31.20
C GLN A 525 16.00 1.04 -30.97
N ASN A 526 15.25 1.58 -31.94
CA ASN A 526 14.53 2.84 -31.77
C ASN A 526 13.54 2.74 -30.60
N ARG A 527 13.41 3.83 -29.85
CA ARG A 527 12.46 3.99 -28.74
C ARG A 527 11.48 5.11 -29.05
N LYS A 528 10.28 5.07 -28.47
CA LYS A 528 9.38 6.23 -28.38
C LYS A 528 9.57 6.85 -27.00
N MET A 529 9.68 8.17 -26.93
CA MET A 529 9.45 8.92 -25.70
C MET A 529 8.11 9.62 -25.79
N TYR A 530 7.30 9.47 -24.75
CA TYR A 530 6.06 10.21 -24.50
C TYR A 530 6.32 11.22 -23.39
N ALA A 531 5.56 12.30 -23.38
CA ALA A 531 5.52 13.23 -22.27
C ALA A 531 4.06 13.47 -21.86
N PHE A 532 3.74 13.27 -20.59
CA PHE A 532 2.42 13.52 -20.02
C PHE A 532 2.53 14.54 -18.89
N THR A 533 1.61 15.48 -18.81
CA THR A 533 1.58 16.50 -17.74
C THR A 533 0.22 16.53 -17.06
N ALA A 534 0.21 16.34 -15.74
CA ALA A 534 -0.96 16.32 -14.87
C ALA A 534 -1.08 17.68 -14.15
N THR A 535 -1.79 18.61 -14.78
CA THR A 535 -2.10 19.96 -14.28
C THR A 535 -3.09 19.96 -13.11
N ARG A 536 -3.78 18.84 -12.89
CA ARG A 536 -4.70 18.60 -11.77
C ARG A 536 -4.08 17.58 -10.81
N PRO A 537 -4.17 17.79 -9.47
CA PRO A 537 -3.62 16.85 -8.51
C PRO A 537 -4.13 15.41 -8.66
N LEU A 538 -3.22 14.47 -8.44
CA LEU A 538 -3.41 13.03 -8.55
C LEU A 538 -3.02 12.35 -7.24
N ARG A 539 -3.86 11.43 -6.77
CA ARG A 539 -3.59 10.61 -5.59
C ARG A 539 -2.49 9.57 -5.84
N TYR A 540 -2.25 9.19 -7.09
CA TYR A 540 -1.12 8.36 -7.52
C TYR A 540 -0.90 8.42 -9.04
N LEU A 541 0.24 7.87 -9.47
CA LEU A 541 0.69 7.87 -10.87
C LEU A 541 0.70 6.45 -11.42
N ALA A 542 0.15 6.28 -12.62
CA ALA A 542 0.07 4.99 -13.30
C ALA A 542 0.45 5.10 -14.78
N VAL A 543 0.87 3.97 -15.34
CA VAL A 543 1.19 3.80 -16.76
C VAL A 543 0.88 2.37 -17.19
N ILE A 544 0.27 2.23 -18.36
CA ILE A 544 0.11 0.96 -19.06
C ILE A 544 0.83 1.01 -20.41
N VAL A 545 1.67 0.01 -20.66
CA VAL A 545 2.39 -0.17 -21.92
C VAL A 545 1.84 -1.42 -22.62
N SER A 546 1.50 -1.32 -23.90
CA SER A 546 1.04 -2.44 -24.73
C SER A 546 1.28 -2.13 -26.20
N ARG A 547 0.62 -2.83 -27.12
CA ARG A 547 0.44 -2.37 -28.50
C ARG A 547 -0.90 -1.67 -28.61
N PHE A 548 -0.88 -0.37 -28.82
CA PHE A 548 -2.10 0.41 -28.99
C PHE A 548 -2.26 0.91 -30.43
N THR A 549 -3.50 1.23 -30.77
CA THR A 549 -3.88 1.94 -31.99
C THR A 549 -5.03 2.86 -31.60
N ARG A 550 -4.90 4.14 -31.97
CA ARG A 550 -5.92 5.16 -31.68
C ARG A 550 -7.21 4.79 -32.40
N ALA A 551 -8.20 4.35 -31.64
CA ALA A 551 -9.49 3.94 -32.15
C ALA A 551 -10.37 5.15 -32.46
N GLU A 552 -10.42 6.14 -31.55
CA GLU A 552 -11.22 7.35 -31.70
C GLU A 552 -10.67 8.50 -30.84
N THR A 553 -11.04 9.74 -31.16
CA THR A 553 -10.82 10.92 -30.29
C THR A 553 -11.99 11.89 -30.41
N LEU A 554 -12.54 12.33 -29.28
CA LEU A 554 -13.71 13.19 -29.17
C LEU A 554 -13.43 14.33 -28.18
N THR A 555 -13.95 15.52 -28.43
CA THR A 555 -14.03 16.58 -27.41
C THR A 555 -15.48 16.71 -26.99
N VAL A 556 -15.78 16.39 -25.74
CA VAL A 556 -17.11 16.56 -25.13
C VAL A 556 -17.20 17.99 -24.60
N ALA A 557 -18.29 18.68 -24.89
CA ALA A 557 -18.58 20.02 -24.35
C ALA A 557 -19.46 19.92 -23.11
N PHE A 558 -19.13 20.70 -22.09
CA PHE A 558 -19.88 20.86 -20.85
C PHE A 558 -20.23 22.35 -20.64
N PRO A 559 -21.16 22.70 -19.73
CA PRO A 559 -21.50 24.09 -19.43
C PRO A 559 -20.29 24.95 -19.01
N GLU A 560 -19.35 24.38 -18.24
CA GLU A 560 -18.15 25.06 -17.74
C GLU A 560 -16.83 24.45 -18.24
N GLY A 561 -16.81 23.90 -19.47
CA GLY A 561 -15.55 23.50 -20.12
C GLY A 561 -15.67 22.41 -21.18
N THR A 562 -14.59 21.67 -21.37
CA THR A 562 -14.53 20.51 -22.27
C THR A 562 -13.75 19.35 -21.66
N LEU A 563 -14.06 18.13 -22.11
CA LEU A 563 -13.32 16.91 -21.80
C LEU A 563 -12.79 16.30 -23.10
N ASN A 564 -11.47 16.18 -23.21
CA ASN A 564 -10.84 15.49 -24.34
C ASN A 564 -10.80 13.98 -24.07
N LEU A 565 -11.64 13.23 -24.77
CA LEU A 565 -11.71 11.77 -24.72
C LEU A 565 -10.87 11.13 -25.82
N ALA A 566 -10.07 10.14 -25.44
CA ALA A 566 -9.34 9.29 -26.37
C ALA A 566 -9.61 7.81 -26.09
N VAL A 567 -9.58 6.97 -27.13
CA VAL A 567 -9.58 5.52 -26.96
C VAL A 567 -8.38 4.91 -27.68
N GLU A 568 -7.49 4.30 -26.91
CA GLU A 568 -6.32 3.55 -27.35
C GLU A 568 -6.64 2.07 -27.17
N ALA A 569 -6.64 1.28 -28.25
CA ALA A 569 -7.07 -0.12 -28.19
C ALA A 569 -5.98 -1.06 -28.73
N ASN A 570 -5.90 -2.30 -28.23
CA ASN A 570 -5.14 -3.34 -28.93
C ASN A 570 -5.65 -3.47 -30.38
N PRO A 571 -4.80 -3.74 -31.39
CA PRO A 571 -5.17 -3.55 -32.80
C PRO A 571 -6.42 -4.32 -33.25
N ARG A 572 -6.66 -5.51 -32.69
CA ARG A 572 -7.85 -6.34 -32.95
C ARG A 572 -9.15 -5.73 -32.43
N GLN A 573 -9.07 -4.79 -31.49
CA GLN A 573 -10.21 -4.22 -30.76
C GLN A 573 -10.56 -2.79 -31.20
N THR A 574 -9.85 -2.21 -32.16
CA THR A 574 -10.02 -0.83 -32.65
C THR A 574 -11.48 -0.47 -32.96
N ASN A 575 -12.25 -1.36 -33.58
CA ASN A 575 -13.69 -1.14 -33.84
C ASN A 575 -14.52 -1.03 -32.55
N ARG A 576 -14.28 -1.93 -31.58
CA ARG A 576 -14.91 -1.90 -30.25
C ARG A 576 -14.51 -0.63 -29.48
N GLY A 577 -13.27 -0.18 -29.63
CA GLY A 577 -12.80 1.10 -29.08
C GLY A 577 -13.59 2.30 -29.60
N ARG A 578 -13.94 2.32 -30.90
CA ARG A 578 -14.77 3.36 -31.49
C ARG A 578 -16.19 3.39 -30.89
N ASP A 579 -16.81 2.22 -30.76
CA ASP A 579 -18.14 2.10 -30.12
C ASP A 579 -18.13 2.55 -28.64
N LEU A 580 -17.02 2.32 -27.93
CA LEU A 580 -16.84 2.73 -26.53
C LEU A 580 -16.64 4.24 -26.39
N ALA A 581 -16.04 4.93 -27.37
CA ALA A 581 -15.81 6.38 -27.30
C ALA A 581 -17.11 7.19 -27.18
N GLY A 582 -18.11 6.89 -28.02
CA GLY A 582 -19.42 7.55 -27.96
C GLY A 582 -20.19 7.23 -26.67
N ARG A 583 -20.02 6.02 -26.14
CA ARG A 583 -20.61 5.62 -24.83
C ARG A 583 -19.95 6.38 -23.69
N ALA A 584 -18.63 6.50 -23.69
CA ALA A 584 -17.86 7.25 -22.70
C ALA A 584 -18.23 8.73 -22.68
N ALA A 585 -18.45 9.34 -23.85
CA ALA A 585 -18.96 10.71 -23.97
C ALA A 585 -20.35 10.87 -23.30
N SER A 586 -21.28 9.96 -23.60
CA SER A 586 -22.63 9.95 -23.00
C SER A 586 -22.60 9.79 -21.48
N ILE A 587 -21.74 8.90 -20.96
CA ILE A 587 -21.53 8.71 -19.51
C ILE A 587 -20.95 9.99 -18.88
N ALA A 588 -19.94 10.60 -19.51
CA ALA A 588 -19.28 11.80 -18.99
C ALA A 588 -20.25 12.99 -18.91
N THR A 589 -21.05 13.24 -19.95
CA THR A 589 -22.11 14.27 -19.93
C THR A 589 -23.17 13.97 -18.85
N PHE A 590 -23.56 12.71 -18.64
CA PHE A 590 -24.50 12.37 -17.58
C PHE A 590 -23.92 12.64 -16.18
N TYR A 591 -22.68 12.24 -15.90
CA TYR A 591 -22.04 12.49 -14.60
C TYR A 591 -21.75 13.97 -14.34
N GLU A 592 -21.33 14.72 -15.37
CA GLU A 592 -21.20 16.17 -15.27
C GLU A 592 -22.56 16.80 -14.93
N SER A 593 -23.66 16.41 -15.60
CA SER A 593 -24.99 16.94 -15.29
C SER A 593 -25.50 16.65 -13.86
N LEU A 594 -24.93 15.64 -13.18
CA LEU A 594 -25.20 15.37 -11.76
C LEU A 594 -24.31 16.19 -10.82
N LEU A 595 -23.07 16.49 -11.20
CA LEU A 595 -22.03 17.02 -10.30
C LEU A 595 -21.62 18.48 -10.56
N GLY A 596 -21.81 19.00 -11.78
CA GLY A 596 -21.46 20.37 -12.20
C GLY A 596 -19.97 20.61 -12.42
N ASP A 597 -19.18 19.57 -12.65
CA ASP A 597 -17.73 19.63 -12.86
C ASP A 597 -17.20 18.33 -13.48
N ALA A 598 -16.11 18.42 -14.24
CA ALA A 598 -15.29 17.30 -14.65
C ALA A 598 -13.86 17.47 -14.08
N PRO A 599 -13.38 16.59 -13.18
CA PRO A 599 -12.17 16.84 -12.40
C PRO A 599 -10.90 16.97 -13.24
N TYR A 600 -10.83 16.19 -14.32
CA TYR A 600 -9.68 16.10 -15.23
C TYR A 600 -10.10 16.54 -16.65
N PRO A 601 -9.31 17.40 -17.33
CA PRO A 601 -9.66 17.96 -18.66
C PRO A 601 -9.50 16.96 -19.82
N SER A 602 -8.88 15.80 -19.59
CA SER A 602 -8.86 14.69 -20.55
C SER A 602 -9.05 13.35 -19.85
N PHE A 603 -9.56 12.37 -20.59
CA PHE A 603 -9.64 10.99 -20.12
C PHE A 603 -9.41 9.99 -21.27
N THR A 604 -8.48 9.05 -21.08
CA THR A 604 -8.14 8.02 -22.07
C THR A 604 -8.66 6.65 -21.65
N ILE A 605 -9.27 5.90 -22.57
CA ILE A 605 -9.59 4.49 -22.38
C ILE A 605 -8.50 3.66 -23.04
N ALA A 606 -7.76 2.88 -22.25
CA ALA A 606 -6.79 1.90 -22.70
C ALA A 606 -7.45 0.51 -22.75
N LEU A 607 -7.96 0.13 -23.92
CA LEU A 607 -8.70 -1.11 -24.12
C LEU A 607 -7.72 -2.27 -24.40
N ILE A 608 -7.66 -3.24 -23.48
CA ILE A 608 -6.66 -4.32 -23.51
C ILE A 608 -7.27 -5.72 -23.48
N GLU A 609 -6.53 -6.69 -24.02
CA GLU A 609 -6.87 -8.11 -24.06
C GLU A 609 -6.44 -8.84 -22.77
N ASN A 610 -7.37 -9.59 -22.18
CA ASN A 610 -7.12 -10.49 -21.04
C ASN A 610 -8.14 -11.66 -21.12
N ASP A 611 -8.00 -12.69 -20.29
CA ASP A 611 -8.97 -13.80 -20.21
C ASP A 611 -10.14 -13.50 -19.26
N LEU A 612 -9.98 -12.54 -18.33
CA LEU A 612 -11.01 -12.04 -17.43
C LEU A 612 -11.34 -10.57 -17.72
N PRO A 613 -12.58 -10.12 -17.46
CA PRO A 613 -12.90 -8.70 -17.39
C PRO A 613 -12.46 -8.12 -16.04
N GLY A 614 -12.16 -6.83 -16.05
CA GLY A 614 -11.56 -6.11 -14.94
C GLY A 614 -11.04 -4.77 -15.44
N GLY A 615 -10.54 -3.95 -14.53
CA GLY A 615 -10.13 -2.61 -14.86
C GLY A 615 -9.38 -1.92 -13.73
N HIS A 616 -8.84 -0.76 -14.08
CA HIS A 616 -8.14 0.13 -13.17
C HIS A 616 -8.25 1.54 -13.75
N SER A 617 -8.87 2.45 -12.99
CA SER A 617 -9.12 3.84 -13.38
C SER A 617 -8.33 4.82 -12.50
N PRO A 618 -7.00 4.96 -12.72
CA PRO A 618 -6.20 6.09 -12.21
C PRO A 618 -6.69 7.43 -12.79
N GLY A 619 -6.31 8.57 -12.20
CA GLY A 619 -6.64 9.86 -12.80
C GLY A 619 -6.10 10.00 -14.23
N TYR A 620 -6.91 10.61 -15.10
CA TYR A 620 -6.74 10.79 -16.55
C TYR A 620 -6.89 9.53 -17.45
N PHE A 621 -6.96 8.29 -16.94
CA PHE A 621 -7.22 7.13 -17.81
C PHE A 621 -7.84 5.92 -17.11
N ALA A 622 -8.48 5.03 -17.86
CA ALA A 622 -8.82 3.68 -17.38
C ALA A 622 -8.29 2.60 -18.31
N ALA A 623 -7.61 1.60 -17.74
CA ALA A 623 -7.32 0.34 -18.41
C ALA A 623 -8.55 -0.57 -18.29
N LEU A 624 -9.06 -1.10 -19.40
CA LEU A 624 -10.26 -1.93 -19.45
C LEU A 624 -9.95 -3.30 -20.07
N ASN A 625 -9.96 -4.35 -19.25
CA ASN A 625 -9.74 -5.72 -19.69
C ASN A 625 -10.96 -6.23 -20.47
N GLN A 626 -10.75 -6.71 -21.68
CA GLN A 626 -11.76 -7.31 -22.54
C GLN A 626 -11.46 -8.80 -22.73
N PRO A 627 -12.33 -9.71 -22.25
CA PRO A 627 -12.21 -11.15 -22.48
C PRO A 627 -12.03 -11.49 -23.97
N LEU A 628 -10.99 -12.28 -24.27
CA LEU A 628 -10.84 -12.88 -25.59
C LEU A 628 -12.06 -13.78 -25.93
N PRO A 629 -12.50 -13.84 -27.20
CA PRO A 629 -13.59 -14.75 -27.63
C PRO A 629 -13.32 -16.24 -27.36
N THR A 630 -12.05 -16.60 -27.12
CA THR A 630 -11.58 -17.94 -26.77
C THR A 630 -11.51 -18.22 -25.26
N SER A 631 -11.75 -17.22 -24.40
CA SER A 631 -11.68 -17.40 -22.94
C SER A 631 -12.75 -18.39 -22.46
N THR A 632 -12.31 -19.40 -21.72
CA THR A 632 -13.18 -20.41 -21.08
C THR A 632 -13.67 -19.98 -19.70
N LEU A 633 -13.24 -18.82 -19.20
CA LEU A 633 -13.51 -18.36 -17.84
C LEU A 633 -14.89 -17.68 -17.74
N ASN A 634 -15.84 -18.35 -17.08
CA ASN A 634 -17.18 -17.83 -16.88
C ASN A 634 -17.28 -16.90 -15.64
N TRP A 635 -17.39 -15.60 -15.89
CA TRP A 635 -17.53 -14.54 -14.88
C TRP A 635 -19.00 -14.12 -14.63
N ARG A 636 -19.98 -14.66 -15.36
CA ARG A 636 -21.40 -14.21 -15.34
C ARG A 636 -22.09 -14.28 -13.97
N ASN A 637 -21.52 -15.07 -13.05
CA ASN A 637 -22.02 -15.27 -11.69
C ASN A 637 -21.33 -14.36 -10.65
N ASP A 638 -20.46 -13.43 -11.05
CA ASP A 638 -19.85 -12.48 -10.13
C ASP A 638 -20.84 -11.38 -9.68
N PRO A 639 -20.83 -10.91 -8.40
CA PRO A 639 -21.80 -9.92 -7.93
C PRO A 639 -21.90 -8.63 -8.74
N VAL A 640 -20.82 -8.19 -9.41
CA VAL A 640 -20.82 -6.97 -10.27
C VAL A 640 -21.07 -7.25 -11.76
N SER A 641 -21.37 -8.51 -12.13
CA SER A 641 -21.74 -8.90 -13.51
C SER A 641 -23.23 -8.62 -13.78
N PHE A 642 -23.57 -7.40 -14.17
CA PHE A 642 -24.97 -7.03 -14.47
C PHE A 642 -25.34 -7.32 -15.93
N SER A 643 -25.93 -8.49 -16.18
CA SER A 643 -26.37 -8.90 -17.53
C SER A 643 -27.42 -7.98 -18.18
N ALA A 644 -28.20 -7.26 -17.36
CA ALA A 644 -29.18 -6.27 -17.84
C ALA A 644 -28.53 -5.05 -18.51
N PHE A 645 -27.28 -4.70 -18.13
CA PHE A 645 -26.58 -3.51 -18.61
C PHE A 645 -25.09 -3.80 -18.88
N PRO A 646 -24.73 -4.33 -20.07
CA PRO A 646 -23.33 -4.61 -20.43
C PRO A 646 -22.41 -3.38 -20.39
N GLU A 647 -22.95 -2.17 -20.49
CA GLU A 647 -22.21 -0.91 -20.39
C GLU A 647 -21.83 -0.53 -18.95
N PHE A 648 -22.37 -1.23 -17.93
CA PHE A 648 -22.16 -0.92 -16.51
C PHE A 648 -20.69 -0.79 -16.13
N PHE A 649 -19.83 -1.65 -16.68
CA PHE A 649 -18.41 -1.65 -16.33
C PHE A 649 -17.69 -0.39 -16.83
N LEU A 650 -17.98 0.09 -18.04
CA LEU A 650 -17.46 1.36 -18.53
C LEU A 650 -17.98 2.54 -17.68
N ALA A 651 -19.25 2.49 -17.28
CA ALA A 651 -19.85 3.53 -16.45
C ALA A 651 -19.23 3.60 -15.05
N HIS A 652 -18.91 2.44 -14.46
CA HIS A 652 -18.21 2.33 -13.17
C HIS A 652 -16.79 2.90 -13.25
N GLU A 653 -16.00 2.43 -14.22
CA GLU A 653 -14.60 2.85 -14.38
C GLU A 653 -14.48 4.34 -14.75
N LEU A 654 -15.45 4.92 -15.47
CA LEU A 654 -15.46 6.37 -15.72
C LEU A 654 -15.86 7.18 -14.47
N ALA A 655 -16.72 6.63 -13.60
CA ALA A 655 -17.14 7.30 -12.37
C ALA A 655 -15.99 7.45 -11.35
N HIS A 656 -14.98 6.57 -11.39
CA HIS A 656 -13.81 6.67 -10.52
C HIS A 656 -13.02 7.98 -10.67
N GLN A 657 -13.10 8.64 -11.83
CA GLN A 657 -12.47 9.94 -12.03
C GLN A 657 -12.96 10.99 -11.02
N TRP A 658 -14.24 10.91 -10.61
CA TRP A 658 -14.77 11.65 -9.47
C TRP A 658 -14.55 10.92 -8.14
N TRP A 659 -14.81 9.60 -8.09
CA TRP A 659 -14.88 8.81 -6.87
C TRP A 659 -13.70 7.83 -6.72
N GLY A 660 -12.68 8.21 -5.96
CA GLY A 660 -11.43 7.45 -5.78
C GLY A 660 -10.20 8.13 -6.40
N GLN A 661 -10.42 8.97 -7.43
CA GLN A 661 -9.40 9.86 -7.99
C GLN A 661 -9.59 11.31 -7.52
N ALA A 662 -10.65 12.02 -7.91
CA ALA A 662 -10.84 13.40 -7.44
C ALA A 662 -11.21 13.50 -5.95
N VAL A 663 -12.05 12.59 -5.43
CA VAL A 663 -12.30 12.45 -3.98
C VAL A 663 -11.67 11.15 -3.51
N GLY A 664 -10.64 11.26 -2.67
CA GLY A 664 -9.92 10.14 -2.08
C GLY A 664 -10.53 9.66 -0.77
N TRP A 665 -10.01 8.55 -0.24
CA TRP A 665 -10.43 7.97 1.05
C TRP A 665 -9.40 8.25 2.15
N ARG A 666 -9.84 8.65 3.35
CA ARG A 666 -8.97 9.00 4.51
C ARG A 666 -8.11 7.84 5.02
N ASN A 667 -8.61 6.63 4.86
CA ASN A 667 -7.94 5.40 5.28
C ASN A 667 -8.57 4.20 4.54
N TYR A 668 -8.02 2.99 4.73
CA TYR A 668 -8.49 1.80 4.01
C TYR A 668 -9.96 1.39 4.28
N HIS A 669 -10.56 1.81 5.41
CA HIS A 669 -11.97 1.54 5.71
C HIS A 669 -12.92 2.35 4.81
N GLU A 670 -12.50 3.55 4.43
CA GLU A 670 -13.28 4.52 3.66
C GLU A 670 -13.24 4.25 2.14
N GLN A 671 -12.62 3.15 1.70
CA GLN A 671 -12.57 2.70 0.30
C GLN A 671 -13.96 2.59 -0.36
N TRP A 672 -15.02 2.35 0.42
CA TRP A 672 -16.40 2.31 -0.09
C TRP A 672 -16.87 3.62 -0.70
N ILE A 673 -16.23 4.77 -0.38
CA ILE A 673 -16.52 6.06 -1.00
C ILE A 673 -16.10 6.09 -2.48
N SER A 674 -15.07 5.32 -2.85
CA SER A 674 -14.71 5.08 -4.25
C SER A 674 -15.70 4.10 -4.88
N GLU A 675 -15.69 2.85 -4.40
CA GLU A 675 -16.38 1.74 -5.07
C GLU A 675 -17.90 1.88 -5.04
N GLY A 676 -18.46 2.31 -3.90
CA GLY A 676 -19.89 2.44 -3.70
C GLY A 676 -20.52 3.58 -4.51
N PHE A 677 -19.83 4.71 -4.61
CA PHE A 677 -20.29 5.82 -5.47
C PHE A 677 -20.09 5.47 -6.95
N ALA A 678 -18.96 4.88 -7.35
CA ALA A 678 -18.75 4.43 -8.73
C ALA A 678 -19.81 3.39 -9.16
N GLN A 679 -20.12 2.43 -8.29
CA GLN A 679 -21.18 1.44 -8.49
C GLN A 679 -22.57 2.09 -8.58
N TYR A 680 -22.87 3.07 -7.72
CA TYR A 680 -24.17 3.74 -7.76
C TYR A 680 -24.32 4.65 -8.97
N PHE A 681 -23.27 5.37 -9.38
CA PHE A 681 -23.26 6.20 -10.59
C PHE A 681 -23.44 5.35 -11.86
N ALA A 682 -22.83 4.17 -11.91
CA ALA A 682 -23.07 3.21 -13.00
C ALA A 682 -24.53 2.71 -13.04
N ALA A 683 -25.16 2.51 -11.88
CA ALA A 683 -26.59 2.19 -11.80
C ALA A 683 -27.48 3.37 -12.21
N LEU A 684 -27.15 4.61 -11.82
CA LEU A 684 -27.84 5.82 -12.27
C LEU A 684 -27.73 6.00 -13.79
N TYR A 685 -26.58 5.68 -14.40
CA TYR A 685 -26.44 5.72 -15.85
C TYR A 685 -27.26 4.62 -16.53
N ALA A 686 -27.39 3.44 -15.93
CA ALA A 686 -28.32 2.40 -16.40
C ALA A 686 -29.79 2.88 -16.35
N GLN A 687 -30.19 3.59 -15.28
CA GLN A 687 -31.50 4.24 -15.15
C GLN A 687 -31.72 5.27 -16.26
N HIS A 688 -30.74 6.13 -16.52
CA HIS A 688 -30.79 7.15 -17.59
C HIS A 688 -30.87 6.54 -19.00
N GLN A 689 -30.04 5.52 -19.28
CA GLN A 689 -29.86 4.97 -20.62
C GLN A 689 -30.92 3.93 -21.02
N ARG A 690 -31.53 3.22 -20.06
CA ARG A 690 -32.49 2.13 -20.30
C ARG A 690 -33.73 2.12 -19.41
N GLY A 691 -33.90 3.08 -18.50
CA GLY A 691 -35.09 3.25 -17.66
C GLY A 691 -35.17 2.34 -16.43
N GLU A 692 -36.26 2.50 -15.70
CA GLU A 692 -36.48 1.92 -14.36
C GLU A 692 -36.42 0.38 -14.31
N GLU A 693 -36.75 -0.33 -15.38
CA GLU A 693 -36.70 -1.79 -15.42
C GLU A 693 -35.24 -2.30 -15.32
N THR A 694 -34.34 -1.70 -16.09
CA THR A 694 -32.90 -2.03 -16.04
C THR A 694 -32.28 -1.60 -14.71
N PHE A 695 -32.67 -0.44 -14.18
CA PHE A 695 -32.24 0.02 -12.86
C PHE A 695 -32.70 -0.95 -11.75
N GLY A 696 -33.97 -1.36 -11.78
CA GLY A 696 -34.52 -2.33 -10.83
C GLY A 696 -33.82 -3.69 -10.87
N ASP A 697 -33.41 -4.18 -12.05
CA ASP A 697 -32.65 -5.43 -12.16
C ASP A 697 -31.22 -5.32 -11.61
N VAL A 698 -30.56 -4.18 -11.81
CA VAL A 698 -29.27 -3.86 -11.19
C VAL A 698 -29.41 -3.81 -9.67
N MET A 699 -30.40 -3.07 -9.15
CA MET A 699 -30.62 -2.95 -7.71
C MET A 699 -31.07 -4.28 -7.07
N ARG A 700 -31.88 -5.10 -7.75
CA ARG A 700 -32.21 -6.50 -7.37
C ARG A 700 -30.96 -7.33 -7.11
N GLN A 701 -30.05 -7.34 -8.07
CA GLN A 701 -28.82 -8.11 -7.96
C GLN A 701 -27.91 -7.56 -6.86
N ALA A 702 -27.79 -6.25 -6.74
CA ALA A 702 -27.02 -5.60 -5.69
C ALA A 702 -27.57 -5.95 -4.30
N ARG A 703 -28.88 -5.74 -4.07
CA ARG A 703 -29.60 -6.07 -2.83
C ARG A 703 -29.41 -7.54 -2.44
N ARG A 704 -29.73 -8.47 -3.35
CA ARG A 704 -29.62 -9.93 -3.11
C ARG A 704 -28.21 -10.31 -2.69
N THR A 705 -27.22 -9.97 -3.52
CA THR A 705 -25.82 -10.39 -3.26
C THR A 705 -25.25 -9.75 -1.98
N ALA A 706 -25.66 -8.54 -1.62
CA ALA A 706 -25.31 -7.90 -0.36
C ALA A 706 -25.91 -8.63 0.86
N MET A 707 -27.21 -8.99 0.79
CA MET A 707 -27.89 -9.72 1.87
C MET A 707 -27.31 -11.13 2.08
N ASP A 708 -26.96 -11.83 0.99
CA ASP A 708 -26.41 -13.19 1.00
C ASP A 708 -25.11 -13.34 1.85
N VAL A 709 -24.37 -12.25 2.12
CA VAL A 709 -23.05 -12.29 2.81
C VAL A 709 -22.84 -11.18 3.85
N THR A 710 -23.88 -10.46 4.27
CA THR A 710 -23.75 -9.33 5.24
C THR A 710 -23.24 -9.77 6.62
N ASP A 711 -23.31 -11.07 6.94
CA ASP A 711 -22.75 -11.66 8.16
C ASP A 711 -21.20 -11.67 8.19
N GLN A 712 -20.54 -11.51 7.03
CA GLN A 712 -19.07 -11.50 6.94
C GLN A 712 -18.44 -10.20 7.48
N GLY A 713 -19.22 -9.11 7.59
CA GLY A 713 -18.77 -7.86 8.21
C GLY A 713 -19.50 -6.60 7.73
N PRO A 714 -19.26 -5.45 8.39
CA PRO A 714 -19.75 -4.15 7.95
C PRO A 714 -18.98 -3.64 6.72
N ILE A 715 -19.55 -2.69 5.97
CA ILE A 715 -18.91 -2.08 4.78
C ILE A 715 -17.54 -1.47 5.16
N TYR A 716 -17.48 -0.82 6.33
CA TYR A 716 -16.28 -0.20 6.89
C TYR A 716 -15.11 -1.16 7.17
N LEU A 717 -15.29 -2.48 7.03
CA LEU A 717 -14.17 -3.42 7.11
C LEU A 717 -13.31 -3.43 5.81
N GLY A 718 -13.77 -2.78 4.73
CA GLY A 718 -12.98 -2.51 3.52
C GLY A 718 -12.41 -3.77 2.87
N TYR A 719 -11.19 -3.69 2.33
CA TYR A 719 -10.52 -4.80 1.65
C TYR A 719 -10.37 -6.11 2.46
N ARG A 720 -10.58 -6.08 3.79
CA ARG A 720 -10.50 -7.27 4.65
C ARG A 720 -11.72 -8.19 4.51
N LEU A 721 -12.83 -7.70 3.93
CA LEU A 721 -14.06 -8.48 3.73
C LEU A 721 -13.85 -9.71 2.84
N GLY A 722 -14.10 -10.90 3.39
CA GLY A 722 -13.87 -12.19 2.72
C GLY A 722 -12.40 -12.59 2.55
N HIS A 723 -11.44 -11.71 2.83
CA HIS A 723 -9.99 -11.92 2.65
C HIS A 723 -9.51 -13.17 3.42
N ILE A 724 -9.91 -13.31 4.69
CA ILE A 724 -9.57 -14.45 5.57
C ILE A 724 -9.89 -15.80 4.90
N ARG A 725 -11.00 -15.90 4.15
CA ARG A 725 -11.44 -17.11 3.45
C ARG A 725 -11.01 -17.18 1.98
N GLY A 726 -10.47 -16.09 1.41
CA GLY A 726 -10.13 -16.00 -0.02
C GLY A 726 -11.35 -15.78 -0.91
N GLN A 727 -12.40 -15.16 -0.36
CA GLN A 727 -13.71 -15.02 -1.00
C GLN A 727 -13.91 -13.58 -1.52
N SER A 728 -13.18 -13.20 -2.56
CA SER A 728 -13.21 -11.83 -3.13
C SER A 728 -14.60 -11.34 -3.57
N ARG A 729 -15.52 -12.27 -3.89
CA ARG A 729 -16.95 -11.97 -4.13
C ARG A 729 -17.64 -11.29 -2.93
N VAL A 730 -17.18 -11.50 -1.69
CA VAL A 730 -17.74 -10.87 -0.48
C VAL A 730 -17.40 -9.36 -0.45
N PHE A 731 -16.15 -9.00 -0.72
CA PHE A 731 -15.74 -7.60 -0.89
C PHE A 731 -16.58 -6.90 -1.97
N ARG A 732 -16.75 -7.53 -3.13
CA ARG A 732 -17.62 -7.00 -4.20
C ARG A 732 -19.09 -6.89 -3.80
N ALA A 733 -19.66 -7.89 -3.14
CA ALA A 733 -21.04 -7.86 -2.65
C ALA A 733 -21.33 -6.78 -1.59
N LEU A 734 -20.35 -6.42 -0.76
CA LEU A 734 -20.54 -5.46 0.33
C LEU A 734 -20.03 -4.05 -0.01
N VAL A 735 -18.77 -3.91 -0.41
CA VAL A 735 -18.15 -2.59 -0.63
C VAL A 735 -18.64 -1.90 -1.92
N TYR A 736 -19.13 -2.68 -2.90
CA TYR A 736 -19.78 -2.14 -4.10
C TYR A 736 -21.31 -2.21 -3.94
N ASN A 737 -21.87 -3.43 -3.89
CA ASN A 737 -23.30 -3.64 -4.03
C ASN A 737 -24.11 -3.19 -2.80
N LYS A 738 -23.69 -3.52 -1.56
CA LYS A 738 -24.35 -3.00 -0.34
C LYS A 738 -24.21 -1.47 -0.27
N SER A 739 -23.03 -0.92 -0.55
CA SER A 739 -22.81 0.53 -0.59
C SER A 739 -23.72 1.26 -1.59
N ALA A 740 -23.87 0.76 -2.81
CA ALA A 740 -24.77 1.34 -3.81
C ALA A 740 -26.25 1.27 -3.40
N ALA A 741 -26.66 0.15 -2.77
CA ALA A 741 -28.00 0.03 -2.18
C ALA A 741 -28.20 1.00 -1.00
N VAL A 742 -27.18 1.24 -0.17
CA VAL A 742 -27.22 2.22 0.93
C VAL A 742 -27.31 3.66 0.40
N LEU A 743 -26.55 4.02 -0.64
CA LEU A 743 -26.69 5.32 -1.31
C LEU A 743 -28.09 5.49 -1.93
N HIS A 744 -28.64 4.43 -2.53
CA HIS A 744 -30.01 4.46 -3.04
C HIS A 744 -31.05 4.64 -1.92
N MET A 745 -30.94 3.89 -0.81
CA MET A 745 -31.80 4.07 0.35
C MET A 745 -31.71 5.49 0.92
N LEU A 746 -30.52 6.08 0.96
CA LEU A 746 -30.36 7.47 1.40
C LEU A 746 -31.11 8.44 0.49
N ARG A 747 -30.99 8.28 -0.85
CA ARG A 747 -31.80 9.03 -1.84
C ARG A 747 -33.30 8.86 -1.61
N ARG A 748 -33.78 7.64 -1.32
CA ARG A 748 -35.20 7.37 -1.03
C ARG A 748 -35.68 7.97 0.30
N LEU A 749 -34.82 8.11 1.32
CA LEU A 749 -35.14 8.74 2.61
C LEU A 749 -35.15 10.27 2.60
N VAL A 750 -34.31 10.90 1.77
CA VAL A 750 -34.16 12.38 1.76
C VAL A 750 -34.80 13.05 0.54
N GLY A 751 -35.08 12.29 -0.52
CA GLY A 751 -35.55 12.79 -1.81
C GLY A 751 -34.42 13.16 -2.77
N ASP A 752 -34.70 13.12 -4.06
CA ASP A 752 -33.71 13.28 -5.13
C ASP A 752 -32.96 14.62 -5.08
N GLU A 753 -33.68 15.74 -4.94
CA GLU A 753 -33.06 17.07 -4.97
C GLU A 753 -32.14 17.30 -3.73
N PRO A 754 -32.56 17.04 -2.48
CA PRO A 754 -31.65 17.11 -1.33
C PRO A 754 -30.49 16.11 -1.41
N PHE A 755 -30.70 14.92 -1.98
CA PHE A 755 -29.64 13.93 -2.17
C PHE A 755 -28.55 14.44 -3.13
N PHE A 756 -28.92 14.87 -4.34
CA PHE A 756 -27.93 15.35 -5.31
C PHE A 756 -27.32 16.71 -4.90
N LYS A 757 -28.01 17.54 -4.12
CA LYS A 757 -27.41 18.69 -3.42
C LYS A 757 -26.32 18.23 -2.43
N GLY A 758 -26.63 17.28 -1.54
CA GLY A 758 -25.68 16.73 -0.56
C GLY A 758 -24.46 16.08 -1.22
N VAL A 759 -24.65 15.34 -2.31
CA VAL A 759 -23.55 14.75 -3.11
C VAL A 759 -22.67 15.83 -3.76
N ARG A 760 -23.24 16.92 -4.30
CA ARG A 760 -22.45 18.05 -4.83
C ARG A 760 -21.73 18.84 -3.74
N HIS A 761 -22.35 19.02 -2.58
CA HIS A 761 -21.73 19.68 -1.42
C HIS A 761 -20.56 18.83 -0.88
N PHE A 762 -20.73 17.50 -0.82
CA PHE A 762 -19.66 16.56 -0.47
C PHE A 762 -18.49 16.62 -1.47
N TYR A 763 -18.80 16.51 -2.77
CA TYR A 763 -17.80 16.55 -3.84
C TYR A 763 -17.01 17.85 -3.85
N SER A 764 -17.68 19.01 -3.87
CA SER A 764 -17.03 20.33 -3.91
C SER A 764 -16.15 20.63 -2.69
N LYS A 765 -16.53 20.15 -1.49
CA LYS A 765 -15.66 20.24 -0.30
C LYS A 765 -14.45 19.31 -0.35
N SER A 766 -14.61 18.11 -0.92
CA SER A 766 -13.64 17.01 -0.85
C SER A 766 -12.77 16.85 -2.10
N ARG A 767 -13.01 17.63 -3.15
CA ARG A 767 -12.25 17.63 -4.42
C ARG A 767 -10.76 17.86 -4.18
N PHE A 768 -9.94 16.94 -4.68
CA PHE A 768 -8.50 16.78 -4.47
C PHE A 768 -8.09 16.73 -2.99
N LYS A 769 -8.84 15.97 -2.20
CA LYS A 769 -8.58 15.67 -0.79
C LYS A 769 -9.06 14.25 -0.46
N LYS A 770 -8.68 13.77 0.72
CA LYS A 770 -9.28 12.58 1.33
C LYS A 770 -10.50 12.92 2.17
N ALA A 771 -11.54 12.12 1.99
CA ALA A 771 -12.77 12.16 2.77
C ALA A 771 -13.04 10.81 3.46
N GLY A 772 -13.92 10.85 4.46
CA GLY A 772 -14.50 9.70 5.13
C GLY A 772 -16.03 9.78 5.21
N THR A 773 -16.63 8.72 5.76
CA THR A 773 -18.08 8.55 5.90
C THR A 773 -18.71 9.74 6.62
N GLU A 774 -18.03 10.26 7.64
CA GLU A 774 -18.47 11.39 8.45
C GLU A 774 -18.53 12.72 7.66
N ASP A 775 -17.67 12.92 6.65
CA ASP A 775 -17.71 14.14 5.81
C ASP A 775 -18.88 14.08 4.82
N PHE A 776 -19.17 12.90 4.26
CA PHE A 776 -20.35 12.68 3.44
C PHE A 776 -21.62 12.82 4.27
N ARG A 777 -21.65 12.26 5.49
CA ARG A 777 -22.75 12.49 6.44
C ARG A 777 -22.92 13.99 6.69
N ALA A 778 -21.88 14.72 7.05
CA ALA A 778 -21.98 16.15 7.36
C ALA A 778 -22.50 16.99 6.17
N ALA A 779 -22.11 16.66 4.93
CA ALA A 779 -22.65 17.30 3.73
C ALA A 779 -24.14 16.98 3.50
N MET A 780 -24.54 15.72 3.71
CA MET A 780 -25.94 15.28 3.61
C MET A 780 -26.82 15.87 4.72
N GLU A 781 -26.34 15.92 5.97
CA GLU A 781 -27.05 16.54 7.11
C GLU A 781 -27.24 18.05 6.88
N ALA A 782 -26.24 18.73 6.30
CA ALA A 782 -26.31 20.16 5.96
C ALA A 782 -27.35 20.49 4.88
N GLU A 783 -27.45 19.70 3.80
CA GLU A 783 -28.40 19.95 2.70
C GLU A 783 -29.81 19.42 2.96
N THR A 784 -29.98 18.48 3.92
CA THR A 784 -31.28 17.85 4.21
C THR A 784 -31.92 18.34 5.50
N GLY A 785 -31.15 18.91 6.43
CA GLY A 785 -31.60 19.29 7.77
C GLY A 785 -32.00 18.11 8.67
N LYS A 786 -31.78 16.87 8.23
CA LYS A 786 -32.11 15.64 8.98
C LYS A 786 -30.85 15.10 9.68
N PRO A 787 -30.93 14.62 10.93
CA PRO A 787 -29.85 13.83 11.51
C PRO A 787 -29.79 12.45 10.84
N LEU A 788 -28.59 12.05 10.41
CA LEU A 788 -28.32 10.81 9.67
C LEU A 788 -27.38 9.86 10.42
N GLY A 789 -26.93 10.22 11.63
CA GLY A 789 -26.00 9.41 12.44
C GLY A 789 -26.42 7.94 12.59
N ARG A 790 -27.69 7.65 12.91
CA ARG A 790 -28.21 6.27 13.02
C ARG A 790 -28.21 5.54 11.67
N PHE A 791 -28.52 6.22 10.57
CA PHE A 791 -28.45 5.65 9.22
C PHE A 791 -27.02 5.15 8.91
N PHE A 792 -26.00 6.01 9.06
CA PHE A 792 -24.62 5.62 8.78
C PHE A 792 -24.07 4.57 9.76
N GLU A 793 -24.42 4.66 11.06
CA GLU A 793 -24.03 3.66 12.06
C GLU A 793 -24.57 2.26 11.72
N ARG A 794 -25.82 2.17 11.30
CA ARG A 794 -26.44 0.89 10.95
C ARG A 794 -25.98 0.33 9.61
N TRP A 795 -25.80 1.18 8.60
CA TRP A 795 -25.57 0.72 7.23
C TRP A 795 -24.10 0.61 6.81
N ILE A 796 -23.23 1.52 7.26
CA ILE A 796 -21.79 1.51 6.92
C ILE A 796 -20.98 0.78 8.00
N TYR A 797 -21.20 1.13 9.28
CA TYR A 797 -20.47 0.53 10.40
C TYR A 797 -21.12 -0.78 10.92
N GLY A 798 -22.35 -1.08 10.51
CA GLY A 798 -23.12 -2.28 10.90
C GLY A 798 -23.16 -3.41 9.87
N SER A 799 -23.21 -4.65 10.37
CA SER A 799 -23.36 -5.89 9.58
C SER A 799 -24.78 -6.46 9.59
N THR A 800 -25.61 -6.08 10.57
CA THR A 800 -26.99 -6.57 10.73
C THR A 800 -27.97 -5.95 9.72
N LEU A 801 -29.12 -6.59 9.54
CA LEU A 801 -30.25 -6.09 8.74
C LEU A 801 -31.48 -5.87 9.63
N PRO A 802 -32.35 -4.90 9.30
CA PRO A 802 -33.65 -4.74 9.95
C PRO A 802 -34.59 -5.88 9.56
N LYS A 803 -35.34 -6.37 10.55
CA LYS A 803 -36.47 -7.27 10.36
C LYS A 803 -37.76 -6.47 10.44
N LEU A 804 -38.51 -6.40 9.35
CA LEU A 804 -39.72 -5.58 9.23
C LEU A 804 -40.94 -6.47 9.13
N LYS A 805 -41.89 -6.31 10.06
CA LYS A 805 -43.20 -6.97 10.02
C LYS A 805 -44.23 -5.96 9.53
N PHE A 806 -44.93 -6.28 8.44
CA PHE A 806 -45.89 -5.38 7.78
C PHE A 806 -47.34 -5.84 7.98
N SER A 807 -48.25 -4.88 8.14
CA SER A 807 -49.69 -5.12 8.02
C SER A 807 -50.39 -3.86 7.47
N TYR A 808 -51.64 -4.01 7.03
CA TYR A 808 -52.45 -2.87 6.63
C TYR A 808 -53.93 -3.10 6.95
N ARG A 809 -54.69 -2.01 7.07
CA ARG A 809 -56.15 -2.03 7.27
C ARG A 809 -56.81 -0.89 6.50
N VAL A 810 -57.98 -1.13 5.92
CA VAL A 810 -58.76 -0.12 5.20
C VAL A 810 -59.74 0.56 6.16
N GLU A 811 -59.73 1.89 6.19
CA GLU A 811 -60.53 2.74 7.07
C GLU A 811 -61.26 3.78 6.21
N GLY A 812 -62.49 3.46 5.79
CA GLY A 812 -63.30 4.37 4.96
C GLY A 812 -62.72 4.54 3.54
N SER A 813 -62.28 5.75 3.21
CA SER A 813 -61.62 6.09 1.94
C SER A 813 -60.13 5.75 1.90
N ASP A 814 -59.53 5.40 3.03
CA ASP A 814 -58.07 5.40 3.20
C ASP A 814 -57.58 4.00 3.58
N VAL A 815 -56.29 3.74 3.35
CA VAL A 815 -55.58 2.58 3.93
C VAL A 815 -54.56 3.07 4.95
N VAL A 816 -54.55 2.46 6.13
CA VAL A 816 -53.48 2.62 7.12
C VAL A 816 -52.49 1.48 6.93
N LEU A 817 -51.26 1.85 6.60
CA LEU A 817 -50.09 0.99 6.43
C LEU A 817 -49.32 0.99 7.75
N HIS A 818 -48.93 -0.18 8.25
CA HIS A 818 -48.24 -0.32 9.54
C HIS A 818 -46.99 -1.19 9.38
N VAL A 819 -45.85 -0.73 9.90
CA VAL A 819 -44.62 -1.53 10.00
C VAL A 819 -44.09 -1.51 11.44
N GLU A 820 -43.79 -2.71 11.94
CA GLU A 820 -43.06 -2.95 13.18
C GLU A 820 -41.60 -3.35 12.86
N GLN A 821 -40.62 -2.65 13.43
CA GLN A 821 -39.22 -3.07 13.42
C GLN A 821 -38.98 -4.10 14.53
N LEU A 822 -38.44 -5.27 14.20
CA LEU A 822 -38.12 -6.35 15.15
C LEU A 822 -36.63 -6.34 15.50
N GLY A 823 -36.32 -6.05 16.78
CA GLY A 823 -34.93 -6.00 17.28
C GLY A 823 -34.35 -4.59 17.31
N ASP A 824 -33.22 -4.37 16.65
CA ASP A 824 -32.58 -3.05 16.58
C ASP A 824 -33.37 -2.06 15.69
N LEU A 825 -33.29 -0.76 16.01
CA LEU A 825 -33.88 0.29 15.18
C LEU A 825 -32.91 0.76 14.08
N PHE A 826 -33.42 0.84 12.86
CA PHE A 826 -32.79 1.37 11.66
C PHE A 826 -33.59 2.57 11.12
N ASP A 827 -32.97 3.32 10.21
CA ASP A 827 -33.66 4.26 9.32
C ASP A 827 -33.77 3.59 7.94
N VAL A 828 -35.01 3.26 7.55
CA VAL A 828 -35.28 2.39 6.40
C VAL A 828 -36.35 3.02 5.48
N PRO A 829 -36.06 3.27 4.20
CA PRO A 829 -37.10 3.59 3.23
C PRO A 829 -37.77 2.29 2.80
N LEU A 830 -39.07 2.15 3.02
CA LEU A 830 -39.85 1.02 2.55
C LEU A 830 -40.83 1.47 1.46
N THR A 831 -40.64 1.00 0.23
CA THR A 831 -41.60 1.20 -0.86
C THR A 831 -42.74 0.19 -0.74
N LEU A 832 -43.97 0.67 -0.82
CA LEU A 832 -45.20 -0.11 -0.74
C LEU A 832 -46.04 0.17 -2.00
N SER A 833 -46.25 -0.85 -2.83
CA SER A 833 -46.99 -0.75 -4.09
C SER A 833 -48.44 -1.14 -3.89
N LEU A 834 -49.34 -0.15 -3.81
CA LEU A 834 -50.78 -0.38 -3.66
C LEU A 834 -51.36 -0.91 -4.97
N GLN A 835 -51.80 -2.16 -4.98
CA GLN A 835 -52.37 -2.84 -6.14
C GLN A 835 -53.89 -2.63 -6.17
N TYR A 836 -54.40 -1.96 -7.21
CA TYR A 836 -55.81 -1.64 -7.37
C TYR A 836 -56.53 -2.60 -8.32
N ALA A 837 -57.87 -2.66 -8.23
CA ALA A 837 -58.69 -3.50 -9.08
C ALA A 837 -58.93 -2.91 -10.48
N ASP A 838 -58.99 -1.58 -10.54
CA ASP A 838 -59.54 -0.77 -11.62
C ASP A 838 -58.60 0.40 -12.03
N LYS A 839 -57.41 0.48 -11.43
CA LYS A 839 -56.39 1.53 -11.64
C LYS A 839 -55.00 0.91 -11.83
N LYS A 840 -54.05 1.72 -12.31
CA LYS A 840 -52.62 1.39 -12.22
C LYS A 840 -52.18 1.30 -10.75
N PRO A 841 -51.09 0.57 -10.43
CA PRO A 841 -50.52 0.57 -9.08
C PRO A 841 -50.07 1.97 -8.68
N VAL A 842 -50.03 2.24 -7.37
CA VAL A 842 -49.47 3.48 -6.81
C VAL A 842 -48.41 3.12 -5.77
N ASP A 843 -47.18 3.57 -6.01
CA ASP A 843 -46.05 3.34 -5.09
C ASP A 843 -45.95 4.46 -4.06
N VAL A 844 -45.85 4.09 -2.79
CA VAL A 844 -45.69 5.01 -1.66
C VAL A 844 -44.41 4.65 -0.92
N THR A 845 -43.60 5.64 -0.54
CA THR A 845 -42.36 5.42 0.24
C THR A 845 -42.61 5.81 1.69
N MET A 846 -42.50 4.85 2.61
CA MET A 846 -42.63 5.06 4.05
C MET A 846 -41.24 5.10 4.69
N ALA A 847 -40.93 6.16 5.44
CA ALA A 847 -39.69 6.26 6.21
C ALA A 847 -39.88 5.55 7.57
N VAL A 848 -39.43 4.30 7.66
CA VAL A 848 -39.49 3.50 8.88
C VAL A 848 -38.28 3.82 9.73
N SER A 849 -38.49 4.67 10.74
CA SER A 849 -37.45 5.18 11.65
C SER A 849 -37.75 4.87 13.13
N GLU A 850 -38.98 4.44 13.45
CA GLU A 850 -39.41 4.14 14.82
C GLU A 850 -39.68 2.64 15.02
N ARG A 851 -39.99 2.24 16.27
CA ARG A 851 -40.35 0.85 16.60
C ARG A 851 -41.58 0.38 15.82
N GLU A 852 -42.58 1.24 15.76
CA GLU A 852 -43.79 1.09 14.96
C GLU A 852 -43.92 2.35 14.10
N THR A 853 -44.44 2.23 12.89
CA THR A 853 -44.65 3.37 11.98
C THR A 853 -45.93 3.17 11.19
N ASP A 854 -46.90 4.05 11.43
CA ASP A 854 -48.18 4.12 10.72
C ASP A 854 -48.12 5.19 9.61
N MET A 855 -48.65 4.88 8.43
CA MET A 855 -48.86 5.84 7.34
C MET A 855 -50.26 5.66 6.73
N ARG A 856 -51.08 6.71 6.74
CA ARG A 856 -52.40 6.72 6.11
C ARG A 856 -52.30 7.25 4.68
N VAL A 857 -52.89 6.53 3.72
CA VAL A 857 -52.85 6.84 2.28
C VAL A 857 -54.28 6.80 1.73
N PRO A 858 -54.77 7.85 1.04
CA PRO A 858 -56.07 7.83 0.37
C PRO A 858 -56.11 6.80 -0.77
N LEU A 859 -57.22 6.06 -0.89
CA LEU A 859 -57.38 5.04 -1.93
C LEU A 859 -57.79 5.65 -3.27
N ALA A 860 -57.05 5.33 -4.33
CA ALA A 860 -57.35 5.76 -5.70
C ALA A 860 -58.41 4.90 -6.42
N GLY A 861 -58.86 3.81 -5.81
CA GLY A 861 -59.76 2.79 -6.37
C GLY A 861 -59.93 1.63 -5.38
N THR A 862 -60.47 0.49 -5.83
CA THR A 862 -60.63 -0.68 -4.95
C THR A 862 -59.29 -1.39 -4.75
N LEU A 863 -58.75 -1.37 -3.53
CA LEU A 863 -57.49 -2.06 -3.20
C LEU A 863 -57.66 -3.60 -3.29
N ARG A 864 -56.76 -4.27 -4.00
CA ARG A 864 -56.64 -5.75 -4.05
C ARG A 864 -55.56 -6.30 -3.11
N GLY A 865 -54.51 -5.53 -2.86
CA GLY A 865 -53.35 -5.94 -2.05
C GLY A 865 -52.23 -4.91 -2.11
N ILE A 866 -51.11 -5.21 -1.45
CA ILE A 866 -49.94 -4.33 -1.39
C ILE A 866 -48.68 -5.19 -1.56
N ASP A 867 -47.83 -4.87 -2.54
CA ASP A 867 -46.49 -5.47 -2.66
C ASP A 867 -45.49 -4.67 -1.82
N ILE A 868 -44.53 -5.35 -1.19
CA ILE A 868 -43.54 -4.77 -0.27
C ILE A 868 -42.17 -4.77 -0.93
N SER A 869 -41.52 -3.60 -1.03
CA SER A 869 -40.26 -3.34 -1.73
C SER A 869 -40.18 -3.98 -3.13
N LYS A 870 -41.21 -3.72 -3.95
CA LYS A 870 -41.26 -4.13 -5.38
C LYS A 870 -40.19 -3.45 -6.25
N ASP A 871 -39.65 -2.34 -5.76
CA ASP A 871 -38.49 -1.65 -6.31
C ASP A 871 -37.16 -2.36 -6.00
N ASP A 872 -37.16 -3.35 -5.10
CA ASP A 872 -35.98 -3.98 -4.49
C ASP A 872 -34.99 -2.97 -3.90
N GLY A 873 -35.48 -1.78 -3.52
CA GLY A 873 -34.66 -0.67 -3.00
C GLY A 873 -34.28 -0.81 -1.52
N THR A 874 -34.91 -1.73 -0.78
CA THR A 874 -34.82 -1.81 0.68
C THR A 874 -34.02 -3.03 1.17
N LEU A 875 -32.88 -2.82 1.84
CA LEU A 875 -32.08 -3.89 2.47
C LEU A 875 -32.73 -4.41 3.78
N ALA A 876 -33.88 -5.09 3.69
CA ALA A 876 -34.60 -5.61 4.86
C ALA A 876 -35.04 -7.08 4.70
N ASP A 877 -35.11 -7.77 5.85
CA ASP A 877 -35.80 -9.04 6.04
C ASP A 877 -37.30 -8.76 6.27
N ILE A 878 -38.14 -9.03 5.27
CA ILE A 878 -39.60 -8.83 5.42
C ILE A 878 -40.24 -10.06 6.05
N VAL A 879 -40.71 -9.92 7.28
CA VAL A 879 -41.50 -10.92 8.01
C VAL A 879 -42.98 -10.77 7.63
N ARG A 880 -43.61 -11.89 7.25
CA ARG A 880 -45.02 -12.01 6.92
C ARG A 880 -45.75 -12.83 7.98
#